data_AF-A0A318T5L9-F1
#
_entry.id   AF-A0A318T5L9-F1
#
_cell.length_a   1.000
_cell.length_b   1.000
_cell.length_c   1.000
_cell.angle_alpha   90.00
_cell.angle_beta   90.00
_cell.angle_gamma   90.00
#
_symmetry.space_group_name_H-M   'P 1'
#
loop_
_entity.id
_entity.type
_entity.pdbx_description
1 polymer ?
#
loop_
_entity_poly.entity_id
_entity_poly.type
_entity_poly.pdbx_seq_one_letter_code
_entity_poly.pdbx_strand_id
1 'polypeptide(L)'
;MATLVLQAAGAYLGGFLGSLGGTIGAAAGALGGYLIDNALINSTRHTEGPRLAGAKPTTAEEGAALPFVYGTARLSGTLIWATRFEETSKTTRQGGKGGGAKNTEYSYFANAAYAVAEGEIAGIRRIWMDGKELDQTTVEMRVHRGTEGQQPDPLIEAKQGDGNAPAYRGTAYVVFERLPIDDYGRRLPQIQFEVMRPVGSLMKSITAVALIPGSTEFGLSPGIVTDEPKPGETRAINRNALRGHSDWNASMDELQALCPNLTHVALVVPWFGDDLRAGQCRIRPGVVERTARKPSRTWKVDGLVRATAHLVSRNAQGAAAYGGTPSDDSVIAAIRDAKARGLRVTFYPFIMMDIPAGNSLPSPYGGASQPAYPWRGRITCYPLSADRTATAASQIAAFLNGEWGYRRFVRHCTDLAVQAGGVDAFILGSEMRGLTTLRDAANGFPFVAGLAALTTEIRVKLGSTCKLTYAADWSEYFGHHPQDGSGDVYFHLDPLWAHPAMNAVGIDNYMPLSDWRDEDDRRFGPDRIGGAYDHDGLVAGIAGGEGFDWYYASEADRRNRVRSPITDGQGKPWVFRYKDLKSWWENPHYNRVGGAENATPTAWQPRSKPFWFTELGCPAVDKGPNQPNVFPDPKSSENAVPYFSDGSRSDLAQSRFLGAHLDYWNRAENAGMLDAARIYLWAWDMRPFPEFPLNRALWGDADNWRLGHWLNGRLSGVTLGDLIEAVFRDFGLPAPDTSTADGTLSGFVIGEPSSARSVLEPLLDLFGVQAFEEQGRFVFRSASRVSEPRLIQEVVMPDEGDPATSILEDRNDLPGAVEIFFSDPLRDYQTGSAIAVRSEGNGQGTETLTLAGMMEAGQARALAENWLKRRWAARRTTSLGIPWQYADLTVGDRISLTGDAGIREFVVTSLEDGAARAIQAVAIAPHVRSPDTGVLPAQPPGNSAANEGKPLFHLIDLPAWPGAEEATGQFRLAAYAKPWRGVSAYASPQADGFVLRALAGKRAIVGELISPLPPAAGSGRFIRAHPVDVMLYSGELSSQPMEQLFNGANTGLIQTPNGRWEIFQFLDAVETAEDQWRLTSLLRGQLGTEEEASVLKPAGTPFVLLGEAVASAGLQASEIGLALNWRIGTAGRDFSDAYFDTVEATGGLRALQALSPVHLAARRLANGDLAASWIRRSRIDADSWLGSDIPLGEEQELYRVEVWRGSSLLRTVEVREPRWTYAEADRIADLGGSAQAFELAVTMVSARTGPGRYGRIEVRL
;
A
#
# COMPACT_ATOMS: atom_id res chain seq x y z
N MET A 1 -0.35 -61.14 2.35
CA MET A 1 -0.25 -62.62 2.42
C MET A 1 0.53 -62.97 3.68
N ALA A 2 0.15 -63.87 4.58
CA ALA A 2 -1.05 -64.69 4.73
C ALA A 2 -1.01 -65.23 6.18
N THR A 3 -2.12 -65.10 6.91
CA THR A 3 -2.74 -66.11 7.79
C THR A 3 -1.81 -67.07 8.57
N LEU A 4 -1.53 -66.75 9.85
CA LEU A 4 -1.34 -67.71 10.98
C LEU A 4 -1.01 -67.06 12.34
N VAL A 5 -1.36 -65.79 12.60
CA VAL A 5 -1.29 -65.15 13.94
C VAL A 5 -2.70 -64.95 14.50
N LEU A 6 -3.55 -65.96 14.33
CA LEU A 6 -4.96 -66.00 14.75
C LEU A 6 -5.23 -67.16 15.73
N GLN A 7 -4.24 -67.58 16.51
CA GLN A 7 -4.40 -68.66 17.51
C GLN A 7 -3.75 -68.44 18.88
N ALA A 8 -3.22 -67.24 19.18
CA ALA A 8 -2.74 -66.91 20.54
C ALA A 8 -3.45 -65.69 21.19
N ALA A 9 -4.38 -65.04 20.49
CA ALA A 9 -5.32 -64.05 21.04
C ALA A 9 -6.68 -64.66 21.45
N GLY A 10 -6.77 -66.00 21.47
CA GLY A 10 -7.98 -66.76 21.81
C GLY A 10 -8.18 -67.06 23.30
N ALA A 11 -7.43 -66.43 24.20
CA ALA A 11 -7.44 -66.77 25.64
C ALA A 11 -7.74 -65.58 26.59
N TYR A 12 -8.38 -64.52 26.10
CA TYR A 12 -9.01 -63.52 26.98
C TYR A 12 -10.53 -63.37 26.74
N LEU A 13 -11.11 -64.19 25.85
CA LEU A 13 -12.55 -64.27 25.59
C LEU A 13 -13.15 -65.66 25.86
N GLY A 14 -12.53 -66.47 26.73
CA GLY A 14 -13.10 -67.73 27.21
C GLY A 14 -12.43 -68.21 28.50
N GLY A 15 -13.12 -68.37 29.63
CA GLY A 15 -14.55 -68.19 29.82
C GLY A 15 -15.06 -68.49 31.23
N PHE A 16 -16.38 -68.50 31.30
CA PHE A 16 -17.16 -69.35 32.19
C PHE A 16 -16.69 -70.80 31.96
N LEU A 17 -16.11 -71.44 32.99
CA LEU A 17 -15.92 -72.88 33.26
C LEU A 17 -14.56 -73.07 33.95
N GLY A 18 -14.62 -73.23 35.27
CA GLY A 18 -13.45 -73.16 36.13
C GLY A 18 -12.63 -74.44 36.30
N SER A 19 -11.77 -74.34 37.33
CA SER A 19 -11.00 -75.34 38.07
C SER A 19 -10.06 -76.27 37.31
N LEU A 20 -8.74 -76.00 37.42
CA LEU A 20 -7.76 -76.91 38.03
C LEU A 20 -6.31 -76.42 37.81
N GLY A 21 -5.56 -76.30 38.90
CA GLY A 21 -4.12 -76.54 38.94
C GLY A 21 -3.21 -75.33 38.71
N GLY A 22 -2.87 -74.62 39.79
CA GLY A 22 -1.75 -73.68 39.80
C GLY A 22 -0.38 -74.35 39.87
N THR A 23 0.67 -73.57 39.60
CA THR A 23 1.93 -73.44 40.39
C THR A 23 2.88 -72.47 39.69
N ILE A 24 3.23 -71.36 40.37
CA ILE A 24 4.58 -70.76 40.60
C ILE A 24 5.50 -70.70 39.35
N GLY A 25 6.00 -69.55 38.86
CA GLY A 25 6.34 -68.30 39.53
C GLY A 25 7.86 -68.06 39.47
N ALA A 26 8.24 -66.84 39.08
CA ALA A 26 9.53 -66.15 39.25
C ALA A 26 10.52 -66.07 38.06
N ALA A 27 11.02 -64.84 37.92
CA ALA A 27 12.23 -64.37 37.22
C ALA A 27 12.13 -64.08 35.71
N ALA A 28 11.68 -62.86 35.38
CA ALA A 28 12.17 -61.97 34.30
C ALA A 28 11.10 -61.00 33.71
N GLY A 29 10.07 -60.64 34.48
CA GLY A 29 8.97 -59.79 34.01
C GLY A 29 8.79 -58.51 34.81
N ALA A 30 9.85 -57.72 35.04
CA ALA A 30 9.75 -56.48 35.83
C ALA A 30 10.48 -55.25 35.24
N LEU A 31 10.97 -55.28 34.00
CA LEU A 31 11.69 -54.13 33.41
C LEU A 31 11.27 -53.75 31.98
N GLY A 32 10.19 -54.33 31.43
CA GLY A 32 9.78 -54.10 30.04
C GLY A 32 8.38 -53.53 29.80
N GLY A 33 7.47 -53.51 30.79
CA GLY A 33 6.07 -53.12 30.58
C GLY A 33 5.81 -51.61 30.65
N TYR A 34 6.44 -50.92 31.60
CA TYR A 34 6.08 -49.52 31.93
C TYR A 34 6.57 -48.49 30.90
N LEU A 35 7.71 -48.75 30.24
CA LEU A 35 8.22 -47.91 29.15
C LEU A 35 7.47 -48.18 27.84
N ILE A 36 7.02 -49.42 27.64
CA ILE A 36 6.29 -49.79 26.43
C ILE A 36 4.84 -49.32 26.51
N ASP A 37 4.16 -49.30 27.66
CA ASP A 37 2.77 -48.83 27.73
C ASP A 37 2.62 -47.30 27.61
N ASN A 38 3.55 -46.51 28.15
CA ASN A 38 3.55 -45.05 27.92
C ASN A 38 3.98 -44.68 26.49
N ALA A 39 4.90 -45.45 25.90
CA ALA A 39 5.16 -45.35 24.48
C ALA A 39 3.93 -45.83 23.69
N LEU A 40 3.29 -46.96 23.97
CA LEU A 40 2.17 -47.50 23.17
C LEU A 40 0.91 -46.64 23.28
N ILE A 41 0.56 -46.13 24.44
CA ILE A 41 -0.69 -45.36 24.61
C ILE A 41 -0.56 -43.96 24.01
N ASN A 42 0.63 -43.34 24.03
CA ASN A 42 0.89 -42.07 23.31
C ASN A 42 1.43 -42.24 21.88
N SER A 43 1.95 -43.41 21.47
CA SER A 43 2.53 -43.65 20.13
C SER A 43 1.66 -44.52 19.20
N THR A 44 0.56 -45.14 19.67
CA THR A 44 -0.32 -45.92 18.77
C THR A 44 -1.38 -45.11 18.05
N ARG A 45 -1.43 -43.79 18.26
CA ARG A 45 -2.07 -42.85 17.32
C ARG A 45 -1.13 -41.69 17.04
N HIS A 46 -0.15 -41.94 16.17
CA HIS A 46 0.51 -40.87 15.44
C HIS A 46 -0.54 -40.22 14.51
N THR A 47 -1.26 -39.24 15.03
CA THR A 47 -2.25 -38.47 14.26
C THR A 47 -1.49 -37.41 13.47
N GLU A 48 -1.39 -37.60 12.15
CA GLU A 48 -0.84 -36.56 11.29
C GLU A 48 -1.84 -35.39 11.24
N GLY A 49 -1.45 -34.23 11.76
CA GLY A 49 -2.22 -32.99 11.64
C GLY A 49 -2.20 -32.42 10.21
N PRO A 50 -3.00 -31.37 9.92
CA PRO A 50 -3.01 -30.73 8.62
C PRO A 50 -1.61 -30.28 8.20
N ARG A 51 -1.10 -30.81 7.08
CA ARG A 51 0.23 -30.45 6.55
C ARG A 51 0.16 -29.17 5.72
N LEU A 52 1.29 -28.47 5.67
CA LEU A 52 1.47 -27.35 4.75
C LEU A 52 1.47 -27.90 3.32
N ALA A 53 0.31 -27.84 2.67
CA ALA A 53 0.27 -28.03 1.24
C ALA A 53 0.80 -26.75 0.59
N GLY A 54 1.85 -26.86 -0.23
CA GLY A 54 2.06 -25.83 -1.26
C GLY A 54 0.76 -25.65 -2.03
N ALA A 55 0.52 -24.45 -2.57
CA ALA A 55 -0.79 -24.12 -3.12
C ALA A 55 -1.25 -25.20 -4.13
N LYS A 56 -2.26 -26.00 -3.73
CA LYS A 56 -2.73 -27.14 -4.51
C LYS A 56 -3.27 -26.63 -5.84
N PRO A 57 -3.12 -27.35 -6.96
CA PRO A 57 -3.80 -26.97 -8.19
C PRO A 57 -5.31 -26.86 -7.95
N THR A 58 -5.95 -25.91 -8.62
CA THR A 58 -7.41 -25.88 -8.78
C THR A 58 -7.87 -27.23 -9.30
N THR A 59 -8.75 -27.88 -8.56
CA THR A 59 -9.36 -29.16 -8.95
C THR A 59 -10.82 -28.97 -9.37
N ALA A 60 -11.34 -29.94 -10.10
CA ALA A 60 -12.75 -30.08 -10.45
C ALA A 60 -13.27 -31.48 -10.02
N GLU A 61 -12.63 -32.07 -9.00
CA GLU A 61 -12.90 -33.43 -8.55
C GLU A 61 -14.03 -33.43 -7.50
N GLU A 62 -14.99 -34.33 -7.67
CA GLU A 62 -15.99 -34.61 -6.63
C GLU A 62 -15.32 -35.32 -5.44
N GLY A 63 -15.57 -34.84 -4.22
CA GLY A 63 -14.98 -35.38 -2.99
C GLY A 63 -13.82 -34.57 -2.41
N ALA A 64 -13.40 -33.48 -3.06
CA ALA A 64 -12.50 -32.50 -2.47
C ALA A 64 -13.15 -31.83 -1.25
N ALA A 65 -12.41 -31.71 -0.14
CA ALA A 65 -12.90 -31.06 1.08
C ALA A 65 -12.96 -29.53 0.90
N LEU A 66 -14.01 -28.91 1.43
CA LEU A 66 -14.09 -27.46 1.56
C LEU A 66 -13.28 -27.02 2.78
N PRO A 67 -12.34 -26.08 2.63
CA PRO A 67 -11.48 -25.69 3.74
C PRO A 67 -12.20 -24.76 4.72
N PHE A 68 -11.94 -24.95 6.02
CA PHE A 68 -12.18 -23.90 7.01
C PHE A 68 -11.01 -22.91 6.98
N VAL A 69 -11.35 -21.62 7.00
CA VAL A 69 -10.38 -20.51 7.10
C VAL A 69 -10.63 -19.72 8.38
N TYR A 70 -9.57 -19.33 9.06
CA TYR A 70 -9.62 -18.42 10.20
C TYR A 70 -8.58 -17.32 9.98
N GLY A 71 -8.95 -16.05 10.12
CA GLY A 71 -8.09 -14.94 9.72
C GLY A 71 -7.97 -14.83 8.20
N THR A 72 -6.77 -14.62 7.67
CA THR A 72 -6.51 -14.49 6.23
C THR A 72 -5.60 -15.60 5.70
N ALA A 73 -6.01 -16.22 4.60
CA ALA A 73 -5.27 -17.29 3.95
C ALA A 73 -5.37 -17.22 2.42
N ARG A 74 -4.33 -17.67 1.71
CA ARG A 74 -4.39 -17.94 0.27
C ARG A 74 -4.84 -19.38 0.03
N LEU A 75 -5.96 -19.54 -0.67
CA LEU A 75 -6.57 -20.82 -0.99
C LEU A 75 -6.69 -21.02 -2.48
N SER A 76 -6.77 -22.28 -2.90
CA SER A 76 -7.09 -22.64 -4.28
C SER A 76 -8.57 -22.95 -4.37
N GLY A 77 -9.25 -22.35 -5.35
CA GLY A 77 -10.68 -22.62 -5.54
C GLY A 77 -10.93 -24.02 -6.08
N THR A 78 -12.08 -24.60 -5.74
CA THR A 78 -12.60 -25.83 -6.35
C THR A 78 -13.66 -25.46 -7.38
N LEU A 79 -13.50 -25.89 -8.64
CA LEU A 79 -14.46 -25.58 -9.70
C LEU A 79 -15.78 -26.32 -9.43
N ILE A 80 -16.88 -25.57 -9.25
CA ILE A 80 -18.22 -26.12 -8.96
C ILE A 80 -19.21 -25.95 -10.11
N TRP A 81 -18.91 -25.05 -11.05
CA TRP A 81 -19.76 -24.81 -12.22
C TRP A 81 -18.94 -24.17 -13.34
N ALA A 82 -19.18 -24.55 -14.59
CA ALA A 82 -18.62 -23.87 -15.76
C ALA A 82 -19.52 -24.08 -16.99
N THR A 83 -19.48 -23.14 -17.94
CA THR A 83 -20.08 -23.33 -19.26
C THR A 83 -19.05 -23.81 -20.28
N ARG A 84 -19.53 -24.23 -21.47
CA ARG A 84 -18.64 -24.30 -22.65
C ARG A 84 -18.05 -22.92 -22.93
N PHE A 85 -16.86 -22.88 -23.53
CA PHE A 85 -16.22 -21.62 -23.91
C PHE A 85 -17.03 -20.89 -24.98
N GLU A 86 -17.13 -19.58 -24.82
CA GLU A 86 -17.72 -18.67 -25.80
C GLU A 86 -16.62 -18.21 -26.76
N GLU A 87 -16.84 -18.39 -28.07
CA GLU A 87 -15.93 -17.91 -29.12
C GLU A 87 -16.54 -16.67 -29.78
N THR A 88 -15.78 -15.58 -29.82
CA THR A 88 -16.13 -14.37 -30.58
C THR A 88 -15.13 -14.20 -31.72
N SER A 89 -15.62 -14.20 -32.96
CA SER A 89 -14.78 -13.97 -34.15
C SER A 89 -14.99 -12.55 -34.71
N LYS A 90 -13.92 -11.80 -34.95
CA LYS A 90 -13.96 -10.51 -35.64
C LYS A 90 -13.23 -10.60 -36.98
N THR A 91 -14.00 -10.61 -38.07
CA THR A 91 -13.43 -10.60 -39.43
C THR A 91 -13.25 -9.18 -39.93
N THR A 92 -12.01 -8.77 -40.16
CA THR A 92 -11.68 -7.52 -40.88
C THR A 92 -11.29 -7.85 -42.33
N ARG A 93 -11.78 -7.02 -43.26
CA ARG A 93 -11.49 -7.17 -44.69
C ARG A 93 -10.50 -6.07 -45.08
N GLN A 94 -9.27 -6.45 -45.40
CA GLN A 94 -8.29 -5.51 -45.97
C GLN A 94 -8.56 -5.38 -47.48
N GLY A 95 -8.85 -4.15 -47.95
CA GLY A 95 -8.85 -3.78 -49.37
C GLY A 95 -10.23 -3.63 -50.06
N GLY A 96 -10.35 -2.61 -50.90
CA GLY A 96 -11.50 -2.34 -51.78
C GLY A 96 -11.33 -2.92 -53.20
N LYS A 97 -12.47 -3.36 -53.78
CA LYS A 97 -12.69 -3.92 -55.14
C LYS A 97 -11.56 -4.79 -55.72
N GLY A 98 -11.55 -6.06 -55.30
CA GLY A 98 -10.71 -7.10 -55.91
C GLY A 98 -10.61 -8.44 -55.17
N GLY A 99 -11.32 -8.63 -54.05
CA GLY A 99 -11.25 -9.89 -53.27
C GLY A 99 -10.10 -9.94 -52.28
N GLY A 100 -9.93 -8.88 -51.47
CA GLY A 100 -8.88 -8.82 -50.44
C GLY A 100 -9.04 -9.85 -49.31
N ALA A 101 -7.91 -10.19 -48.69
CA ALA A 101 -7.80 -11.18 -47.63
C ALA A 101 -8.67 -10.82 -46.42
N LYS A 102 -9.41 -11.82 -45.93
CA LYS A 102 -10.17 -11.75 -44.68
C LYS A 102 -9.25 -12.17 -43.54
N ASN A 103 -8.96 -11.26 -42.60
CA ASN A 103 -8.31 -11.64 -41.35
C ASN A 103 -9.39 -11.82 -40.28
N THR A 104 -9.50 -13.01 -39.69
CA THR A 104 -10.47 -13.31 -38.64
C THR A 104 -9.73 -13.57 -37.35
N GLU A 105 -9.89 -12.67 -36.39
CA GLU A 105 -9.39 -12.82 -35.03
C GLU A 105 -10.43 -13.56 -34.19
N TYR A 106 -9.99 -14.51 -33.36
CA TYR A 106 -10.84 -15.26 -32.45
C TYR A 106 -10.44 -14.93 -31.01
N SER A 107 -11.44 -14.59 -30.19
CA SER A 107 -11.30 -14.40 -28.74
C SER A 107 -12.17 -15.41 -28.00
N TYR A 108 -11.62 -15.97 -26.92
CA TYR A 108 -12.27 -17.00 -26.13
C TYR A 108 -12.60 -16.48 -24.72
N PHE A 109 -13.80 -16.79 -24.25
CA PHE A 109 -14.29 -16.43 -22.92
C PHE A 109 -14.84 -17.64 -22.16
N ALA A 110 -14.72 -17.63 -20.84
CA ALA A 110 -15.25 -18.67 -19.97
C ALA A 110 -16.15 -18.10 -18.87
N ASN A 111 -17.24 -18.80 -18.55
CA ASN A 111 -18.00 -18.58 -17.33
C ASN A 111 -17.69 -19.74 -16.37
N ALA A 112 -17.32 -19.42 -15.14
CA ALA A 112 -16.92 -20.42 -14.16
C ALA A 112 -17.20 -19.95 -12.73
N ALA A 113 -17.52 -20.88 -11.83
CA ALA A 113 -17.68 -20.63 -10.41
C ALA A 113 -16.76 -21.55 -9.59
N TYR A 114 -16.15 -20.99 -8.56
CA TYR A 114 -15.19 -21.64 -7.69
C TYR A 114 -15.62 -21.54 -6.23
N ALA A 115 -15.84 -22.67 -5.56
CA ALA A 115 -15.97 -22.71 -4.11
C ALA A 115 -14.61 -22.46 -3.47
N VAL A 116 -14.55 -21.58 -2.46
CA VAL A 116 -13.29 -21.14 -1.85
C VAL A 116 -13.15 -21.54 -0.39
N ALA A 117 -14.22 -21.47 0.40
CA ALA A 117 -14.18 -21.79 1.83
C ALA A 117 -15.57 -22.16 2.37
N GLU A 118 -15.59 -22.90 3.46
CA GLU A 118 -16.81 -23.15 4.25
C GLU A 118 -17.09 -21.99 5.22
N GLY A 119 -18.37 -21.63 5.33
CA GLY A 119 -18.88 -20.57 6.20
C GLY A 119 -18.77 -19.16 5.63
N GLU A 120 -19.22 -18.19 6.43
CA GLU A 120 -19.21 -16.78 6.05
C GLU A 120 -17.79 -16.20 6.05
N ILE A 121 -17.40 -15.59 4.93
CA ILE A 121 -16.17 -14.81 4.76
C ILE A 121 -16.48 -13.31 4.75
N ALA A 122 -15.52 -12.47 5.15
CA ALA A 122 -15.61 -11.03 4.97
C ALA A 122 -15.48 -10.65 3.49
N GLY A 123 -14.56 -11.29 2.76
CA GLY A 123 -14.35 -11.05 1.34
C GLY A 123 -13.07 -11.67 0.79
N ILE A 124 -12.77 -11.32 -0.47
CA ILE A 124 -11.56 -11.73 -1.19
C ILE A 124 -10.67 -10.49 -1.39
N ARG A 125 -9.42 -10.54 -0.91
CA ARG A 125 -8.49 -9.41 -1.03
C ARG A 125 -7.79 -9.42 -2.39
N ARG A 126 -7.07 -10.50 -2.71
CA ARG A 126 -6.30 -10.67 -3.95
C ARG A 126 -6.65 -11.97 -4.64
N ILE A 127 -6.47 -12.02 -5.96
CA ILE A 127 -6.70 -13.19 -6.80
C ILE A 127 -5.47 -13.39 -7.67
N TRP A 128 -5.02 -14.62 -7.82
CA TRP A 128 -3.94 -14.97 -8.74
C TRP A 128 -4.43 -15.97 -9.79
N MET A 129 -4.06 -15.76 -11.04
CA MET A 129 -4.29 -16.65 -12.18
C MET A 129 -2.94 -17.11 -12.75
N ASP A 130 -2.70 -18.42 -12.76
CA ASP A 130 -1.42 -19.04 -13.15
C ASP A 130 -0.20 -18.38 -12.46
N GLY A 131 -0.36 -18.00 -11.19
CA GLY A 131 0.68 -17.40 -10.35
C GLY A 131 0.83 -15.87 -10.48
N LYS A 132 0.13 -15.22 -11.42
CA LYS A 132 0.13 -13.74 -11.56
C LYS A 132 -1.10 -13.13 -10.90
N GLU A 133 -0.92 -12.03 -10.17
CA GLU A 133 -2.05 -11.33 -9.57
C GLU A 133 -2.95 -10.74 -10.66
N LEU A 134 -4.26 -10.92 -10.50
CA LEU A 134 -5.29 -10.45 -11.40
C LEU A 134 -5.72 -9.04 -11.04
N ASP A 135 -5.80 -8.17 -12.05
CA ASP A 135 -6.51 -6.90 -11.91
C ASP A 135 -8.03 -7.17 -11.88
N GLN A 136 -8.60 -7.16 -10.68
CA GLN A 136 -10.02 -7.49 -10.45
C GLN A 136 -10.95 -6.48 -11.14
N THR A 137 -10.47 -5.28 -11.48
CA THR A 137 -11.25 -4.27 -12.20
C THR A 137 -11.39 -4.56 -13.70
N THR A 138 -10.66 -5.54 -14.21
CA THR A 138 -10.68 -5.93 -15.63
C THR A 138 -11.56 -7.14 -15.93
N VAL A 139 -12.16 -7.75 -14.90
CA VAL A 139 -13.00 -8.93 -15.02
C VAL A 139 -14.36 -8.69 -14.37
N GLU A 140 -15.40 -9.33 -14.88
CA GLU A 140 -16.70 -9.35 -14.22
C GLU A 140 -16.73 -10.54 -13.25
N MET A 141 -16.81 -10.25 -11.96
CA MET A 141 -16.87 -11.27 -10.91
C MET A 141 -17.87 -10.93 -9.81
N ARG A 142 -18.42 -11.98 -9.18
CA ARG A 142 -19.31 -11.87 -8.03
C ARG A 142 -18.82 -12.77 -6.91
N VAL A 143 -18.69 -12.21 -5.71
CA VAL A 143 -18.31 -12.95 -4.50
C VAL A 143 -19.58 -13.24 -3.69
N HIS A 144 -19.88 -14.51 -3.52
CA HIS A 144 -20.89 -14.99 -2.57
C HIS A 144 -20.21 -15.36 -1.28
N ARG A 145 -20.59 -14.70 -0.18
CA ARG A 145 -19.84 -14.73 1.08
C ARG A 145 -20.00 -16.01 1.89
N GLY A 146 -20.91 -16.91 1.52
CA GLY A 146 -21.19 -18.14 2.27
C GLY A 146 -22.17 -17.94 3.42
N THR A 147 -23.06 -16.94 3.34
CA THR A 147 -24.09 -16.75 4.37
C THR A 147 -25.22 -17.78 4.19
N GLU A 148 -25.90 -18.13 5.28
CA GLU A 148 -27.07 -19.02 5.22
C GLU A 148 -28.25 -18.43 4.43
N GLY A 149 -28.30 -17.09 4.31
CA GLY A 149 -29.36 -16.38 3.60
C GLY A 149 -29.10 -16.11 2.12
N GLN A 150 -27.91 -16.45 1.59
CA GLN A 150 -27.56 -16.11 0.21
C GLN A 150 -28.45 -16.83 -0.81
N GLN A 151 -28.65 -16.17 -1.95
CA GLN A 151 -29.48 -16.65 -3.06
C GLN A 151 -28.60 -17.25 -4.17
N PRO A 152 -29.19 -18.03 -5.10
CA PRO A 152 -28.47 -18.50 -6.28
C PRO A 152 -27.82 -17.35 -7.07
N ASP A 153 -26.67 -17.62 -7.69
CA ASP A 153 -26.05 -16.63 -8.59
C ASP A 153 -26.91 -16.44 -9.85
N PRO A 154 -27.18 -15.18 -10.26
CA PRO A 154 -28.07 -14.91 -11.38
C PRO A 154 -27.57 -15.44 -12.72
N LEU A 155 -26.25 -15.51 -12.97
CA LEU A 155 -25.72 -16.09 -14.21
C LEU A 155 -25.89 -17.61 -14.22
N ILE A 156 -25.62 -18.26 -13.09
CA ILE A 156 -25.82 -19.71 -12.95
C ILE A 156 -27.29 -20.04 -13.16
N GLU A 157 -28.20 -19.31 -12.49
CA GLU A 157 -29.65 -19.48 -12.63
C GLU A 157 -30.13 -19.22 -14.07
N ALA A 158 -29.65 -18.16 -14.72
CA ALA A 158 -29.98 -17.89 -16.12
C ALA A 158 -29.54 -19.00 -17.08
N LYS A 159 -28.45 -19.72 -16.77
CA LYS A 159 -27.95 -20.83 -17.59
C LYS A 159 -28.55 -22.19 -17.25
N GLN A 160 -28.95 -22.43 -15.99
CA GLN A 160 -29.56 -23.69 -15.54
C GLN A 160 -31.10 -23.68 -15.60
N GLY A 161 -31.73 -22.51 -15.66
CA GLY A 161 -33.17 -22.30 -15.57
C GLY A 161 -33.61 -21.93 -14.14
N ASP A 162 -34.70 -21.17 -14.06
CA ASP A 162 -35.31 -20.70 -12.81
C ASP A 162 -35.59 -21.87 -11.86
N GLY A 163 -35.13 -21.76 -10.61
CA GLY A 163 -35.26 -22.80 -9.58
C GLY A 163 -34.33 -24.01 -9.72
N ASN A 164 -33.48 -24.07 -10.75
CA ASN A 164 -32.53 -25.18 -10.97
C ASN A 164 -31.09 -24.86 -10.54
N ALA A 165 -30.79 -23.65 -10.09
CA ALA A 165 -29.47 -23.27 -9.61
C ALA A 165 -29.37 -23.42 -8.07
N PRO A 166 -28.33 -24.11 -7.56
CA PRO A 166 -28.08 -24.16 -6.13
C PRO A 166 -27.62 -22.79 -5.60
N ALA A 167 -28.06 -22.44 -4.39
CA ALA A 167 -27.63 -21.24 -3.68
C ALA A 167 -26.29 -21.41 -2.92
N TYR A 168 -25.78 -22.64 -2.84
CA TYR A 168 -24.56 -23.02 -2.11
C TYR A 168 -24.47 -22.38 -0.71
N ARG A 169 -25.58 -22.39 0.06
CA ARG A 169 -25.64 -21.80 1.41
C ARG A 169 -24.58 -22.40 2.32
N GLY A 170 -23.97 -21.57 3.16
CA GLY A 170 -22.84 -21.98 4.01
C GLY A 170 -21.53 -22.21 3.25
N THR A 171 -21.47 -21.96 1.93
CA THR A 171 -20.24 -22.04 1.12
C THR A 171 -19.94 -20.71 0.48
N ALA A 172 -18.75 -20.17 0.74
CA ALA A 172 -18.25 -19.01 0.02
C ALA A 172 -17.76 -19.44 -1.38
N TYR A 173 -18.19 -18.73 -2.41
CA TYR A 173 -17.80 -19.02 -3.79
C TYR A 173 -17.70 -17.76 -4.64
N VAL A 174 -16.87 -17.82 -5.69
CA VAL A 174 -16.63 -16.71 -6.63
C VAL A 174 -17.07 -17.13 -8.02
N VAL A 175 -17.90 -16.31 -8.67
CA VAL A 175 -18.36 -16.52 -10.04
C VAL A 175 -17.65 -15.52 -10.95
N PHE A 176 -17.05 -16.01 -12.04
CA PHE A 176 -16.53 -15.20 -13.14
C PHE A 176 -17.49 -15.28 -14.32
N GLU A 177 -17.80 -14.12 -14.88
CA GLU A 177 -18.61 -13.95 -16.08
C GLU A 177 -17.73 -13.47 -17.24
N ARG A 178 -17.80 -14.21 -18.36
CA ARG A 178 -17.03 -13.95 -19.59
C ARG A 178 -15.55 -13.62 -19.32
N LEU A 179 -14.89 -14.43 -18.49
CA LEU A 179 -13.46 -14.33 -18.22
C LEU A 179 -12.66 -14.50 -19.52
N PRO A 180 -11.81 -13.54 -19.93
CA PRO A 180 -10.96 -13.69 -21.11
C PRO A 180 -9.91 -14.78 -20.87
N ILE A 181 -9.81 -15.76 -21.77
CA ILE A 181 -8.88 -16.91 -21.61
C ILE A 181 -7.77 -16.96 -22.66
N ASP A 182 -7.68 -15.97 -23.55
CA ASP A 182 -6.67 -15.92 -24.61
C ASP A 182 -5.24 -15.90 -24.05
N ASP A 183 -4.99 -15.06 -23.05
CA ASP A 183 -3.69 -14.92 -22.37
C ASP A 183 -3.31 -16.14 -21.52
N TYR A 184 -4.27 -17.03 -21.25
CA TYR A 184 -4.09 -18.25 -20.45
C TYR A 184 -4.01 -19.51 -21.32
N GLY A 185 -3.65 -19.36 -22.59
CA GLY A 185 -3.53 -20.49 -23.53
C GLY A 185 -4.88 -21.11 -23.88
N ARG A 186 -5.97 -20.32 -23.83
CA ARG A 186 -7.35 -20.74 -24.15
C ARG A 186 -7.85 -21.89 -23.28
N ARG A 187 -7.47 -21.88 -22.00
CA ARG A 187 -7.99 -22.78 -20.95
C ARG A 187 -8.40 -21.97 -19.72
N LEU A 188 -9.13 -22.61 -18.81
CA LEU A 188 -9.31 -22.07 -17.48
C LEU A 188 -7.94 -22.00 -16.76
N PRO A 189 -7.56 -20.84 -16.20
CA PRO A 189 -6.33 -20.71 -15.43
C PRO A 189 -6.43 -21.45 -14.10
N GLN A 190 -5.28 -21.71 -13.48
CA GLN A 190 -5.20 -22.10 -12.08
C GLN A 190 -5.48 -20.85 -11.24
N ILE A 191 -6.52 -20.87 -10.40
CA ILE A 191 -6.99 -19.69 -9.67
C ILE A 191 -6.83 -19.87 -8.17
N GLN A 192 -6.26 -18.85 -7.53
CA GLN A 192 -6.08 -18.77 -6.09
C GLN A 192 -6.65 -17.47 -5.55
N PHE A 193 -7.17 -17.52 -4.33
CA PHE A 193 -7.88 -16.43 -3.68
C PHE A 193 -7.27 -16.17 -2.30
N GLU A 194 -6.99 -14.91 -1.98
CA GLU A 194 -6.72 -14.49 -0.60
C GLU A 194 -8.05 -14.22 0.09
N VAL A 195 -8.46 -15.17 0.93
CA VAL A 195 -9.74 -15.18 1.63
C VAL A 195 -9.56 -14.55 3.01
N MET A 196 -10.42 -13.59 3.35
CA MET A 196 -10.48 -12.97 4.67
C MET A 196 -11.71 -13.48 5.43
N ARG A 197 -11.49 -14.14 6.57
CA ARG A 197 -12.53 -14.62 7.50
C ARG A 197 -12.19 -14.20 8.93
N PRO A 198 -12.56 -12.97 9.35
CA PRO A 198 -12.35 -12.54 10.72
C PRO A 198 -13.17 -13.43 11.67
N VAL A 199 -12.55 -13.81 12.79
CA VAL A 199 -13.18 -14.56 13.88
C VAL A 199 -12.97 -13.83 15.20
N GLY A 200 -13.78 -14.19 16.21
CA GLY A 200 -13.83 -13.45 17.47
C GLY A 200 -14.83 -12.29 17.45
N SER A 201 -14.85 -11.52 18.54
CA SER A 201 -15.80 -10.43 18.77
C SER A 201 -15.25 -9.05 18.40
N LEU A 202 -13.91 -8.85 18.43
CA LEU A 202 -13.28 -7.54 18.32
C LEU A 202 -13.75 -6.75 17.08
N MET A 203 -13.68 -7.35 15.88
CA MET A 203 -14.08 -6.68 14.63
C MET A 203 -15.56 -6.29 14.60
N LYS A 204 -16.42 -7.09 15.24
CA LYS A 204 -17.86 -6.81 15.34
C LYS A 204 -18.16 -5.69 16.35
N SER A 205 -17.26 -5.44 17.30
CA SER A 205 -17.39 -4.37 18.29
C SER A 205 -16.87 -3.01 17.80
N ILE A 206 -16.20 -2.97 16.64
CA ILE A 206 -15.69 -1.72 16.05
C ILE A 206 -16.82 -0.96 15.35
N THR A 207 -17.17 0.21 15.88
CA THR A 207 -18.19 1.10 15.30
C THR A 207 -17.61 2.38 14.71
N ALA A 208 -16.39 2.76 15.08
CA ALA A 208 -15.71 3.97 14.62
C ALA A 208 -14.20 3.81 14.43
N VAL A 209 -13.64 4.43 13.40
CA VAL A 209 -12.21 4.37 13.06
C VAL A 209 -11.70 5.71 12.54
N ALA A 210 -10.46 6.08 12.88
CA ALA A 210 -9.77 7.23 12.28
C ALA A 210 -9.07 6.82 10.97
N LEU A 211 -9.37 7.54 9.89
CA LEU A 211 -8.84 7.32 8.54
C LEU A 211 -7.68 8.28 8.29
N ILE A 212 -6.48 7.72 8.12
CA ILE A 212 -5.29 8.49 7.75
C ILE A 212 -5.02 8.39 6.25
N PRO A 213 -4.68 9.50 5.56
CA PRO A 213 -4.47 9.50 4.11
C PRO A 213 -3.16 8.86 3.65
N GLY A 214 -2.38 8.25 4.56
CA GLY A 214 -1.08 7.65 4.23
C GLY A 214 -0.08 8.64 3.64
N SER A 215 -0.20 9.92 4.02
CA SER A 215 0.52 11.06 3.45
C SER A 215 0.47 11.17 1.91
N THR A 216 -0.64 10.82 1.28
CA THR A 216 -0.77 10.94 -0.18
C THR A 216 -1.55 12.20 -0.56
N GLU A 217 -1.05 12.96 -1.54
CA GLU A 217 -1.68 14.19 -2.04
C GLU A 217 -3.04 13.93 -2.72
N PHE A 218 -3.29 12.69 -3.17
CA PHE A 218 -4.51 12.26 -3.86
C PHE A 218 -5.10 10.94 -3.35
N GLY A 219 -4.58 10.31 -2.29
CA GLY A 219 -5.09 9.00 -1.85
C GLY A 219 -6.43 9.04 -1.12
N LEU A 220 -6.95 10.23 -0.84
CA LEU A 220 -8.37 10.40 -0.46
C LEU A 220 -9.30 10.44 -1.68
N SER A 221 -8.79 10.52 -2.91
CA SER A 221 -9.66 10.55 -4.11
C SER A 221 -10.18 9.15 -4.41
N PRO A 222 -11.51 8.92 -4.44
CA PRO A 222 -12.10 7.67 -4.94
C PRO A 222 -11.87 7.49 -6.45
N GLY A 223 -11.72 8.59 -7.20
CA GLY A 223 -11.39 8.54 -8.63
C GLY A 223 -9.90 8.41 -8.86
N ILE A 224 -9.50 7.69 -9.91
CA ILE A 224 -8.10 7.57 -10.30
C ILE A 224 -7.51 8.93 -10.70
N VAL A 225 -6.27 9.18 -10.26
CA VAL A 225 -5.46 10.34 -10.60
C VAL A 225 -4.15 9.81 -11.19
N THR A 226 -3.74 10.40 -12.30
CA THR A 226 -2.59 9.95 -13.10
C THR A 226 -1.68 11.12 -13.45
N ASP A 227 -0.42 10.82 -13.77
CA ASP A 227 0.52 11.74 -14.41
C ASP A 227 1.34 11.05 -15.51
N GLU A 228 2.15 11.83 -16.21
CA GLU A 228 2.99 11.38 -17.33
C GLU A 228 4.48 11.62 -17.03
N PRO A 229 5.10 10.84 -16.10
CA PRO A 229 6.46 11.09 -15.59
C PRO A 229 7.51 11.12 -16.71
N LYS A 230 7.43 10.21 -17.68
CA LYS A 230 8.13 10.27 -18.97
C LYS A 230 7.08 10.35 -20.10
N PRO A 231 7.37 11.01 -21.23
CA PRO A 231 6.45 11.06 -22.37
C PRO A 231 5.95 9.67 -22.80
N GLY A 232 4.63 9.46 -22.83
CA GLY A 232 4.00 8.16 -23.15
C GLY A 232 4.01 7.11 -22.02
N GLU A 233 4.53 7.42 -20.84
CA GLU A 233 4.38 6.61 -19.63
C GLU A 233 3.24 7.20 -18.79
N THR A 234 2.14 6.47 -18.60
CA THR A 234 1.05 6.88 -17.71
C THR A 234 1.23 6.20 -16.37
N ARG A 235 1.28 6.97 -15.28
CA ARG A 235 1.39 6.44 -13.92
C ARG A 235 0.15 6.82 -13.12
N ALA A 236 -0.44 5.86 -12.40
CA ALA A 236 -1.46 6.18 -11.41
C ALA A 236 -0.81 6.56 -10.08
N ILE A 237 -1.28 7.66 -9.49
CA ILE A 237 -0.73 8.24 -8.27
C ILE A 237 -1.44 7.66 -7.02
N ASN A 238 -2.73 7.34 -7.15
CA ASN A 238 -3.59 6.86 -6.06
C ASN A 238 -4.24 5.51 -6.36
N ARG A 239 -3.58 4.67 -7.16
CA ARG A 239 -4.00 3.29 -7.43
C ARG A 239 -2.77 2.39 -7.45
N ASN A 240 -2.47 1.84 -6.30
CA ASN A 240 -1.34 0.97 -6.05
C ASN A 240 -1.76 -0.50 -5.90
N ALA A 241 -3.05 -0.76 -5.61
CA ALA A 241 -3.63 -2.09 -5.53
C ALA A 241 -4.41 -2.48 -6.80
N LEU A 242 -4.43 -3.78 -7.13
CA LEU A 242 -5.15 -4.35 -8.28
C LEU A 242 -6.62 -4.70 -8.00
N ARG A 243 -7.06 -4.57 -6.76
CA ARG A 243 -8.40 -4.97 -6.32
C ARG A 243 -9.44 -3.84 -6.32
N GLY A 244 -9.03 -2.61 -6.63
CA GLY A 244 -9.91 -1.44 -6.64
C GLY A 244 -9.54 -0.42 -7.71
N HIS A 245 -10.48 0.48 -7.99
CA HIS A 245 -10.27 1.59 -8.94
C HIS A 245 -9.35 2.68 -8.40
N SER A 246 -9.24 2.77 -7.06
CA SER A 246 -8.31 3.64 -6.34
C SER A 246 -7.92 2.99 -5.01
N ASP A 247 -6.88 3.51 -4.38
CA ASP A 247 -6.43 3.15 -3.04
C ASP A 247 -7.54 3.36 -2.01
N TRP A 248 -8.27 4.48 -2.12
CA TRP A 248 -9.43 4.77 -1.30
C TRP A 248 -10.49 3.67 -1.40
N ASN A 249 -10.86 3.25 -2.62
CA ASN A 249 -11.85 2.18 -2.78
C ASN A 249 -11.37 0.87 -2.17
N ALA A 250 -10.16 0.43 -2.54
CA ALA A 250 -9.60 -0.83 -2.06
C ALA A 250 -9.50 -0.88 -0.52
N SER A 251 -9.07 0.22 0.12
CA SER A 251 -8.94 0.30 1.57
C SER A 251 -10.29 0.39 2.29
N MET A 252 -11.23 1.19 1.78
CA MET A 252 -12.56 1.34 2.39
C MET A 252 -13.43 0.09 2.24
N ASP A 253 -13.35 -0.60 1.09
CA ASP A 253 -14.08 -1.85 0.87
C ASP A 253 -13.59 -2.93 1.85
N GLU A 254 -12.27 -3.02 2.08
CA GLU A 254 -11.69 -3.94 3.06
C GLU A 254 -12.10 -3.59 4.50
N LEU A 255 -12.06 -2.31 4.87
CA LEU A 255 -12.48 -1.85 6.21
C LEU A 255 -13.93 -2.23 6.52
N GLN A 256 -14.86 -1.95 5.59
CA GLN A 256 -16.28 -2.29 5.79
C GLN A 256 -16.54 -3.80 5.74
N ALA A 257 -15.77 -4.56 4.97
CA ALA A 257 -15.85 -6.01 4.94
C ALA A 257 -15.42 -6.63 6.28
N LEU A 258 -14.35 -6.11 6.89
CA LEU A 258 -13.84 -6.61 8.17
C LEU A 258 -14.69 -6.14 9.36
N CYS A 259 -15.19 -4.90 9.34
CA CYS A 259 -15.93 -4.28 10.44
C CYS A 259 -17.41 -4.07 10.04
N PRO A 260 -18.27 -5.11 10.10
CA PRO A 260 -19.63 -5.04 9.59
C PRO A 260 -20.55 -4.06 10.36
N ASN A 261 -20.18 -3.69 11.58
CA ASN A 261 -20.93 -2.74 12.43
C ASN A 261 -20.34 -1.31 12.41
N LEU A 262 -19.40 -1.04 11.49
CA LEU A 262 -18.81 0.29 11.33
C LEU A 262 -19.88 1.30 10.89
N THR A 263 -20.04 2.38 11.66
CA THR A 263 -21.02 3.44 11.38
C THR A 263 -20.40 4.83 11.31
N HIS A 264 -19.20 5.02 11.86
CA HIS A 264 -18.52 6.30 11.95
C HIS A 264 -17.09 6.22 11.41
N VAL A 265 -16.65 7.28 10.72
CA VAL A 265 -15.25 7.45 10.32
C VAL A 265 -14.77 8.87 10.61
N ALA A 266 -13.55 9.03 11.12
CA ALA A 266 -12.92 10.33 11.28
C ALA A 266 -11.88 10.54 10.17
N LEU A 267 -12.17 11.47 9.25
CA LEU A 267 -11.31 11.74 8.09
C LEU A 267 -10.21 12.74 8.47
N VAL A 268 -8.98 12.26 8.60
CA VAL A 268 -7.80 13.07 8.97
C VAL A 268 -7.31 13.88 7.77
N VAL A 269 -7.22 15.20 7.93
CA VAL A 269 -6.75 16.13 6.89
C VAL A 269 -5.56 16.94 7.41
N PRO A 270 -4.31 16.53 7.07
CA PRO A 270 -3.11 17.12 7.65
C PRO A 270 -2.58 18.35 6.89
N TRP A 271 -2.23 19.41 7.62
CA TRP A 271 -1.36 20.50 7.18
C TRP A 271 -0.05 20.51 7.99
N PHE A 272 0.93 21.30 7.58
CA PHE A 272 2.28 21.29 8.16
C PHE A 272 2.57 22.55 8.97
N GLY A 273 2.94 22.36 10.24
CA GLY A 273 3.57 23.37 11.09
C GLY A 273 5.10 23.36 10.94
N ASP A 274 5.75 24.52 10.94
CA ASP A 274 7.19 24.65 10.64
C ASP A 274 8.04 25.22 11.78
N ASP A 275 7.44 25.52 12.95
CA ASP A 275 8.15 26.07 14.11
C ASP A 275 7.41 25.76 15.42
N LEU A 276 8.13 25.46 16.50
CA LEU A 276 7.56 25.23 17.83
C LEU A 276 7.23 26.51 18.61
N ARG A 277 7.67 27.68 18.14
CA ARG A 277 7.40 28.95 18.80
C ARG A 277 6.07 29.49 18.28
N ALA A 278 5.07 29.63 19.15
CA ALA A 278 3.70 29.99 18.79
C ALA A 278 3.62 31.23 17.88
N GLY A 279 4.38 32.29 18.18
CA GLY A 279 4.38 33.50 17.36
C GLY A 279 5.00 33.34 15.96
N GLN A 280 5.81 32.30 15.73
CA GLN A 280 6.54 32.06 14.48
C GLN A 280 5.99 30.88 13.67
N CYS A 281 5.30 29.94 14.29
CA CYS A 281 4.69 28.80 13.60
C CYS A 281 3.75 29.26 12.48
N ARG A 282 3.89 28.63 11.30
CA ARG A 282 2.98 28.78 10.16
C ARG A 282 2.43 27.41 9.81
N ILE A 283 1.11 27.33 9.61
CA ILE A 283 0.41 26.10 9.26
C ILE A 283 0.03 26.18 7.77
N ARG A 284 0.65 25.35 6.94
CA ARG A 284 0.54 25.41 5.47
C ARG A 284 0.27 24.04 4.86
N PRO A 285 -0.50 23.95 3.76
CA PRO A 285 -0.58 22.71 3.00
C PRO A 285 0.76 22.43 2.30
N GLY A 286 1.15 21.16 2.26
CA GLY A 286 2.44 20.72 1.76
C GLY A 286 2.36 19.79 0.56
N VAL A 287 3.41 19.80 -0.27
CA VAL A 287 3.62 18.88 -1.39
C VAL A 287 5.00 18.21 -1.29
N VAL A 288 5.14 17.02 -1.84
CA VAL A 288 6.42 16.27 -1.86
C VAL A 288 7.34 16.69 -3.01
N GLU A 289 6.75 17.21 -4.08
CA GLU A 289 7.45 17.68 -5.28
C GLU A 289 6.78 18.94 -5.84
N ARG A 290 7.57 19.82 -6.47
CA ARG A 290 7.09 21.09 -7.04
C ARG A 290 6.56 20.99 -8.48
N THR A 291 6.86 19.90 -9.17
CA THR A 291 6.54 19.72 -10.59
C THR A 291 5.87 18.37 -10.80
N ALA A 292 4.83 18.35 -11.64
CA ALA A 292 4.23 17.12 -12.15
C ALA A 292 3.98 17.33 -13.65
N ARG A 293 4.28 16.32 -14.47
CA ARG A 293 4.12 16.41 -15.92
C ARG A 293 2.76 15.85 -16.34
N LYS A 294 1.95 16.70 -16.99
CA LYS A 294 0.57 16.40 -17.45
C LYS A 294 -0.28 15.62 -16.42
N PRO A 295 -0.47 16.14 -15.20
CA PRO A 295 -1.33 15.47 -14.24
C PRO A 295 -2.78 15.51 -14.74
N SER A 296 -3.52 14.41 -14.59
CA SER A 296 -4.94 14.35 -14.95
C SER A 296 -5.83 15.16 -14.01
N ARG A 297 -5.32 15.50 -12.82
CA ARG A 297 -5.91 16.48 -11.91
C ARG A 297 -4.85 17.40 -11.32
N THR A 298 -5.16 18.69 -11.27
CA THR A 298 -4.28 19.69 -10.65
C THR A 298 -4.41 19.61 -9.14
N TRP A 299 -3.28 19.46 -8.43
CA TRP A 299 -3.28 19.59 -6.98
C TRP A 299 -3.52 21.05 -6.58
N LYS A 300 -4.48 21.28 -5.69
CA LYS A 300 -4.80 22.59 -5.12
C LYS A 300 -5.34 22.44 -3.70
N VAL A 301 -4.87 23.32 -2.80
CA VAL A 301 -5.37 23.44 -1.42
C VAL A 301 -5.40 24.91 -1.03
N ASP A 302 -6.56 25.42 -0.60
CA ASP A 302 -6.74 26.81 -0.13
C ASP A 302 -6.15 27.85 -1.11
N GLY A 303 -6.45 27.67 -2.41
CA GLY A 303 -5.96 28.55 -3.46
C GLY A 303 -4.50 28.31 -3.90
N LEU A 304 -3.69 27.59 -3.12
CA LEU A 304 -2.31 27.27 -3.47
C LEU A 304 -2.23 26.17 -4.51
N VAL A 305 -1.23 26.30 -5.39
CA VAL A 305 -0.87 25.29 -6.38
C VAL A 305 0.47 24.67 -6.02
N ARG A 306 0.78 23.50 -6.60
CA ARG A 306 2.02 22.74 -6.32
C ARG A 306 3.29 23.60 -6.35
N ALA A 307 3.39 24.54 -7.30
CA ALA A 307 4.56 25.40 -7.45
C ALA A 307 4.82 26.32 -6.23
N THR A 308 3.77 26.79 -5.56
CA THR A 308 3.84 27.77 -4.46
C THR A 308 3.57 27.17 -3.07
N ALA A 309 3.17 25.91 -2.99
CA ALA A 309 2.94 25.20 -1.72
C ALA A 309 4.25 24.99 -0.92
N HIS A 310 4.08 24.69 0.37
CA HIS A 310 5.17 24.27 1.24
C HIS A 310 5.77 22.97 0.70
N LEU A 311 7.09 22.93 0.50
CA LEU A 311 7.77 21.70 0.08
C LEU A 311 8.17 20.95 1.34
N VAL A 312 7.61 19.76 1.52
CA VAL A 312 7.90 18.91 2.68
C VAL A 312 9.40 18.60 2.73
N SER A 313 9.99 18.65 3.92
CA SER A 313 11.41 18.35 4.09
C SER A 313 11.77 16.91 3.72
N ARG A 314 13.06 16.64 3.48
CA ARG A 314 13.56 15.32 3.13
C ARG A 314 14.30 14.68 4.31
N ASN A 315 14.18 13.36 4.45
CA ASN A 315 14.93 12.58 5.43
C ASN A 315 16.38 12.36 4.98
N ALA A 316 17.17 11.68 5.82
CA ALA A 316 18.60 11.43 5.55
C ALA A 316 18.85 10.58 4.28
N GLN A 317 17.87 9.80 3.85
CA GLN A 317 17.91 8.96 2.65
C GLN A 317 17.44 9.70 1.38
N GLY A 318 17.10 10.99 1.50
CA GLY A 318 16.64 11.82 0.38
C GLY A 318 15.16 11.64 0.01
N ALA A 319 14.41 10.77 0.71
CA ALA A 319 12.97 10.64 0.55
C ALA A 319 12.23 11.76 1.29
N ALA A 320 10.99 12.07 0.90
CA ALA A 320 10.17 13.04 1.63
C ALA A 320 9.91 12.52 3.06
N ALA A 321 10.09 13.38 4.06
CA ALA A 321 10.00 13.02 5.49
C ALA A 321 8.56 12.78 5.96
N TYR A 322 7.61 13.44 5.29
CA TYR A 322 6.21 13.09 5.24
C TYR A 322 5.81 13.05 3.78
N GLY A 323 4.64 12.53 3.48
CA GLY A 323 4.01 12.84 2.20
C GLY A 323 3.20 14.14 2.25
N GLY A 324 2.39 14.45 1.23
CA GLY A 324 1.75 15.76 1.07
C GLY A 324 0.33 15.89 1.66
N THR A 325 -0.18 17.10 1.69
CA THR A 325 -1.58 17.41 2.07
C THR A 325 -2.53 16.92 0.96
N PRO A 326 -3.61 16.18 1.29
CA PRO A 326 -4.62 15.80 0.32
C PRO A 326 -5.24 17.02 -0.36
N SER A 327 -5.45 16.95 -1.69
CA SER A 327 -6.09 18.06 -2.42
C SER A 327 -7.53 18.30 -1.96
N ASP A 328 -8.00 19.54 -2.07
CA ASP A 328 -9.37 19.93 -1.68
C ASP A 328 -10.44 19.04 -2.34
N ASP A 329 -10.28 18.80 -3.64
CA ASP A 329 -11.18 17.94 -4.42
C ASP A 329 -11.19 16.48 -3.91
N SER A 330 -10.04 15.97 -3.48
CA SER A 330 -9.92 14.60 -2.93
C SER A 330 -10.65 14.49 -1.60
N VAL A 331 -10.49 15.47 -0.71
CA VAL A 331 -11.20 15.51 0.58
C VAL A 331 -12.71 15.58 0.38
N ILE A 332 -13.18 16.45 -0.52
CA ILE A 332 -14.61 16.58 -0.84
C ILE A 332 -15.18 15.27 -1.40
N ALA A 333 -14.43 14.62 -2.30
CA ALA A 333 -14.85 13.35 -2.89
C ALA A 333 -14.88 12.21 -1.86
N ALA A 334 -13.89 12.11 -0.97
CA ALA A 334 -13.86 11.14 0.14
C ALA A 334 -15.09 11.27 1.05
N ILE A 335 -15.45 12.49 1.47
CA ILE A 335 -16.61 12.73 2.34
C ILE A 335 -17.89 12.24 1.65
N ARG A 336 -18.06 12.56 0.36
CA ARG A 336 -19.24 12.15 -0.41
C ARG A 336 -19.33 10.64 -0.57
N ASP A 337 -18.21 9.99 -0.89
CA ASP A 337 -18.14 8.54 -1.05
C ASP A 337 -18.39 7.81 0.29
N ALA A 338 -17.77 8.24 1.38
CA ALA A 338 -18.02 7.69 2.72
C ALA A 338 -19.52 7.77 3.11
N LYS A 339 -20.17 8.91 2.83
CA LYS A 339 -21.62 9.06 3.08
C LYS A 339 -22.46 8.18 2.16
N ALA A 340 -22.07 8.02 0.89
CA ALA A 340 -22.75 7.12 -0.04
C ALA A 340 -22.67 5.65 0.39
N ARG A 341 -21.59 5.27 1.10
CA ARG A 341 -21.41 3.96 1.75
C ARG A 341 -22.23 3.78 3.03
N GLY A 342 -22.98 4.80 3.46
CA GLY A 342 -23.77 4.78 4.69
C GLY A 342 -23.01 5.14 5.96
N LEU A 343 -21.77 5.63 5.86
CA LEU A 343 -20.95 6.02 7.00
C LEU A 343 -21.21 7.48 7.41
N ARG A 344 -21.15 7.73 8.72
CA ARG A 344 -21.19 9.08 9.29
C ARG A 344 -19.78 9.64 9.39
N VAL A 345 -19.57 10.83 8.86
CA VAL A 345 -18.24 11.42 8.70
C VAL A 345 -17.96 12.46 9.78
N THR A 346 -16.87 12.28 10.50
CA THR A 346 -16.25 13.30 11.35
C THR A 346 -15.08 13.92 10.60
N PHE A 347 -15.09 15.23 10.35
CA PHE A 347 -13.94 15.90 9.77
C PHE A 347 -12.89 16.14 10.85
N TYR A 348 -11.64 15.74 10.61
CA TYR A 348 -10.56 15.82 11.57
C TYR A 348 -9.36 16.62 11.02
N PRO A 349 -9.30 17.96 11.26
CA PRO A 349 -8.14 18.78 10.94
C PRO A 349 -6.92 18.38 11.79
N PHE A 350 -5.78 18.15 11.16
CA PHE A 350 -4.58 17.65 11.82
C PHE A 350 -3.33 18.47 11.46
N ILE A 351 -2.37 18.59 12.38
CA ILE A 351 -1.10 19.31 12.16
C ILE A 351 0.06 18.34 12.30
N MET A 352 0.86 18.20 11.24
CA MET A 352 2.15 17.51 11.28
C MET A 352 3.27 18.54 11.42
N MET A 353 4.30 18.30 12.23
CA MET A 353 5.43 19.23 12.36
C MET A 353 6.55 18.86 11.39
N ASP A 354 6.82 19.73 10.42
CA ASP A 354 7.87 19.58 9.41
C ASP A 354 9.10 20.42 9.76
N ILE A 355 9.78 20.01 10.83
CA ILE A 355 11.04 20.60 11.30
C ILE A 355 12.15 19.56 11.07
N PRO A 356 13.00 19.71 10.04
CA PRO A 356 14.01 18.71 9.72
C PRO A 356 15.15 18.67 10.74
N ALA A 357 15.82 17.54 10.81
CA ALA A 357 17.10 17.42 11.52
C ALA A 357 18.12 18.44 10.96
N GLY A 358 18.95 19.01 11.85
CA GLY A 358 19.96 20.00 11.45
C GLY A 358 19.42 21.41 11.19
N ASN A 359 18.17 21.71 11.56
CA ASN A 359 17.64 23.08 11.51
C ASN A 359 18.39 24.05 12.45
N SER A 360 18.24 25.35 12.21
CA SER A 360 18.84 26.43 13.02
C SER A 360 17.81 27.23 13.83
N LEU A 361 16.60 26.70 14.00
CA LEU A 361 15.52 27.39 14.70
C LEU A 361 15.79 27.42 16.22
N PRO A 362 15.62 28.57 16.91
CA PRO A 362 15.75 28.62 18.36
C PRO A 362 14.77 27.68 19.06
N SER A 363 15.28 26.82 19.94
CA SER A 363 14.47 25.87 20.68
C SER A 363 13.77 26.53 21.87
N PRO A 364 12.43 26.43 22.01
CA PRO A 364 11.77 26.84 23.24
C PRO A 364 12.15 25.95 24.43
N TYR A 365 12.64 24.73 24.19
CA TYR A 365 13.00 23.76 25.22
C TYR A 365 14.51 23.71 25.55
N GLY A 366 15.24 24.78 25.24
CA GLY A 366 16.65 24.95 25.66
C GLY A 366 17.69 24.15 24.87
N GLY A 367 17.28 23.44 23.80
CA GLY A 367 18.20 22.78 22.87
C GLY A 367 18.94 23.77 21.95
N ALA A 368 20.04 23.32 21.33
CA ALA A 368 20.81 24.13 20.37
C ALA A 368 19.98 24.52 19.13
N SER A 369 19.05 23.66 18.73
CA SER A 369 18.02 23.91 17.73
C SER A 369 16.72 23.20 18.09
N GLN A 370 15.65 23.45 17.35
CA GLN A 370 14.38 22.76 17.58
C GLN A 370 14.52 21.26 17.28
N PRO A 371 13.85 20.38 18.07
CA PRO A 371 13.86 18.94 17.82
C PRO A 371 13.31 18.60 16.43
N ALA A 372 13.79 17.50 15.85
CA ALA A 372 13.38 17.05 14.53
C ALA A 372 12.01 16.38 14.56
N TYR A 373 11.11 16.77 13.67
CA TYR A 373 9.77 16.20 13.50
C TYR A 373 9.01 16.00 14.83
N PRO A 374 8.89 17.04 15.67
CA PRO A 374 8.32 16.92 17.01
C PRO A 374 6.80 16.74 16.97
N TRP A 375 6.21 16.35 18.09
CA TRP A 375 4.76 16.35 18.22
C TRP A 375 4.19 17.78 18.27
N ARG A 376 3.00 17.98 17.68
CA ARG A 376 2.31 19.30 17.62
C ARG A 376 2.01 19.89 19.00
N GLY A 377 1.80 19.05 20.01
CA GLY A 377 1.61 19.49 21.39
C GLY A 377 2.83 20.17 22.02
N ARG A 378 3.98 20.21 21.33
CA ARG A 378 5.19 20.95 21.72
C ARG A 378 5.19 22.42 21.26
N ILE A 379 4.18 22.89 20.52
CA ILE A 379 4.12 24.31 20.15
C ILE A 379 3.82 25.13 21.40
N THR A 380 4.63 26.15 21.70
CA THR A 380 4.54 26.92 22.95
C THR A 380 5.10 28.35 22.82
N CYS A 381 5.04 29.17 23.87
CA CYS A 381 5.55 30.53 23.87
C CYS A 381 7.09 30.57 23.87
N TYR A 382 7.67 31.66 23.36
CA TYR A 382 9.12 31.85 23.29
C TYR A 382 9.56 33.25 23.73
N PRO A 383 10.48 33.38 24.71
CA PRO A 383 10.98 32.30 25.57
C PRO A 383 9.86 31.69 26.44
N LEU A 384 10.07 30.51 27.03
CA LEU A 384 9.09 29.89 27.94
C LEU A 384 8.69 30.80 29.13
N SER A 385 9.59 31.70 29.54
CA SER A 385 9.32 32.72 30.57
C SER A 385 8.30 33.78 30.15
N ALA A 386 7.83 33.78 28.90
CA ALA A 386 6.74 34.62 28.46
C ALA A 386 5.36 34.15 28.97
N ASP A 387 5.24 32.92 29.47
CA ASP A 387 4.03 32.47 30.16
C ASP A 387 3.67 33.43 31.30
N ARG A 388 2.37 33.67 31.50
CA ARG A 388 1.83 34.67 32.44
C ARG A 388 2.20 36.12 32.12
N THR A 389 2.42 36.44 30.84
CA THR A 389 2.71 37.81 30.40
C THR A 389 1.87 38.22 29.19
N ALA A 390 1.87 39.52 28.89
CA ALA A 390 1.25 40.06 27.66
C ALA A 390 1.93 39.53 26.38
N THR A 391 3.19 39.08 26.46
CA THR A 391 3.92 38.50 25.33
C THR A 391 3.36 37.14 24.94
N ALA A 392 2.96 36.29 25.90
CA ALA A 392 2.28 35.03 25.56
C ALA A 392 0.97 35.30 24.81
N ALA A 393 0.17 36.27 25.29
CA ALA A 393 -1.08 36.65 24.64
C ALA A 393 -0.87 37.14 23.19
N SER A 394 0.16 37.96 22.94
CA SER A 394 0.46 38.44 21.58
C SER A 394 0.95 37.33 20.65
N GLN A 395 1.74 36.38 21.15
CA GLN A 395 2.19 35.22 20.38
C GLN A 395 1.05 34.26 20.05
N ILE A 396 0.13 34.02 20.99
CA ILE A 396 -1.10 33.26 20.73
C ILE A 396 -1.98 33.98 19.71
N ALA A 397 -2.12 35.31 19.81
CA ALA A 397 -2.86 36.08 18.83
C ALA A 397 -2.26 35.97 17.42
N ALA A 398 -0.93 35.95 17.31
CA ALA A 398 -0.22 35.73 16.05
C ALA A 398 -0.41 34.30 15.51
N PHE A 399 -0.35 33.28 16.38
CA PHE A 399 -0.63 31.89 16.01
C PHE A 399 -2.06 31.70 15.47
N LEU A 400 -3.04 32.29 16.17
CA LEU A 400 -4.45 32.20 15.78
C LEU A 400 -4.75 32.97 14.50
N ASN A 401 -4.28 34.22 14.40
CA ASN A 401 -4.76 35.19 13.39
C ASN A 401 -3.72 35.57 12.33
N GLY A 402 -2.53 34.98 12.35
CA GLY A 402 -1.53 35.17 11.29
C GLY A 402 -2.05 34.72 9.92
N GLU A 403 -1.37 35.16 8.85
CA GLU A 403 -1.73 34.82 7.47
C GLU A 403 -1.82 33.30 7.22
N TRP A 404 -0.90 32.54 7.83
CA TRP A 404 -0.89 31.07 7.88
C TRP A 404 -1.14 30.57 9.30
N GLY A 405 -2.09 31.22 9.99
CA GLY A 405 -2.48 30.91 11.36
C GLY A 405 -3.57 29.84 11.47
N TYR A 406 -3.79 29.37 12.70
CA TYR A 406 -4.71 28.28 13.02
C TYR A 406 -6.16 28.54 12.57
N ARG A 407 -6.64 29.78 12.70
CA ARG A 407 -8.01 30.15 12.27
C ARG A 407 -8.22 29.96 10.77
N ARG A 408 -7.20 30.24 9.93
CA ARG A 408 -7.29 30.03 8.48
C ARG A 408 -7.41 28.54 8.16
N PHE A 409 -6.53 27.73 8.75
CA PHE A 409 -6.53 26.28 8.59
C PHE A 409 -7.91 25.68 8.93
N VAL A 410 -8.43 25.97 10.13
CA VAL A 410 -9.71 25.40 10.57
C VAL A 410 -10.90 25.91 9.74
N ARG A 411 -10.89 27.19 9.32
CA ARG A 411 -11.92 27.74 8.44
C ARG A 411 -11.91 27.08 7.06
N HIS A 412 -10.73 26.83 6.49
CA HIS A 412 -10.61 26.12 5.22
C HIS A 412 -11.20 24.71 5.31
N CYS A 413 -10.82 23.95 6.35
CA CYS A 413 -11.40 22.63 6.62
C CYS A 413 -12.93 22.67 6.77
N THR A 414 -13.45 23.71 7.44
CA THR A 414 -14.90 23.93 7.56
C THR A 414 -15.54 24.16 6.19
N ASP A 415 -14.91 24.94 5.32
CA ASP A 415 -15.42 25.23 3.98
C ASP A 415 -15.40 23.98 3.08
N LEU A 416 -14.42 23.08 3.23
CA LEU A 416 -14.41 21.77 2.56
C LEU A 416 -15.60 20.91 3.01
N ALA A 417 -15.87 20.85 4.31
CA ALA A 417 -17.01 20.11 4.85
C ALA A 417 -18.34 20.64 4.32
N VAL A 418 -18.51 21.96 4.20
CA VAL A 418 -19.69 22.58 3.59
C VAL A 418 -19.81 22.22 2.11
N GLN A 419 -18.72 22.36 1.34
CA GLN A 419 -18.69 22.05 -0.10
C GLN A 419 -18.98 20.58 -0.39
N ALA A 420 -18.61 19.67 0.51
CA ALA A 420 -18.93 18.25 0.42
C ALA A 420 -20.43 17.93 0.65
N GLY A 421 -21.24 18.89 1.08
CA GLY A 421 -22.64 18.68 1.47
C GLY A 421 -22.83 18.41 2.96
N GLY A 422 -21.90 18.86 3.80
CA GLY A 422 -21.93 18.73 5.25
C GLY A 422 -21.36 17.41 5.79
N VAL A 423 -20.97 17.42 7.06
CA VAL A 423 -20.43 16.29 7.83
C VAL A 423 -21.23 16.10 9.12
N ASP A 424 -21.18 14.91 9.71
CA ASP A 424 -21.90 14.55 10.93
C ASP A 424 -21.24 15.13 12.19
N ALA A 425 -19.91 15.28 12.16
CA ALA A 425 -19.18 15.98 13.20
C ALA A 425 -17.92 16.68 12.66
N PHE A 426 -17.40 17.62 13.43
CA PHE A 426 -16.19 18.37 13.12
C PHE A 426 -15.35 18.55 14.38
N ILE A 427 -14.07 18.21 14.29
CA ILE A 427 -13.08 18.41 15.35
C ILE A 427 -12.40 19.77 15.13
N LEU A 428 -12.36 20.64 16.13
CA LEU A 428 -11.73 21.97 16.04
C LEU A 428 -10.22 21.89 15.83
N GLY A 429 -9.60 20.85 16.38
CA GLY A 429 -8.23 20.40 16.24
C GLY A 429 -7.89 19.44 17.37
N SER A 430 -6.63 19.04 17.48
CA SER A 430 -6.22 18.04 18.46
C SER A 430 -4.87 18.30 19.10
N GLU A 431 -4.74 17.89 20.36
CA GLU A 431 -3.49 17.78 21.12
C GLU A 431 -2.63 19.05 21.14
N MET A 432 -3.24 20.23 21.20
CA MET A 432 -2.53 21.52 21.25
C MET A 432 -2.09 21.88 22.67
N ARG A 433 -1.65 20.89 23.46
CA ARG A 433 -1.35 20.99 24.89
C ARG A 433 -0.43 22.13 25.26
N GLY A 434 0.66 22.32 24.52
CA GLY A 434 1.61 23.41 24.75
C GLY A 434 1.03 24.81 24.54
N LEU A 435 -0.12 24.93 23.87
CA LEU A 435 -0.84 26.19 23.63
C LEU A 435 -2.05 26.37 24.56
N THR A 436 -2.83 25.31 24.80
CA THR A 436 -4.03 25.35 25.66
C THR A 436 -3.67 25.73 27.09
N THR A 437 -2.48 25.37 27.56
CA THR A 437 -2.03 25.67 28.93
C THR A 437 -1.34 27.03 29.09
N LEU A 438 -1.11 27.80 28.01
CA LEU A 438 -0.43 29.10 28.11
C LEU A 438 -1.33 30.16 28.74
N ARG A 439 -0.74 30.95 29.63
CA ARG A 439 -1.41 31.98 30.43
C ARG A 439 -1.01 33.38 29.99
N ASP A 440 -1.97 34.30 30.02
CA ASP A 440 -1.71 35.73 29.90
C ASP A 440 -1.37 36.38 31.25
N ALA A 441 -1.14 37.70 31.27
CA ALA A 441 -0.79 38.45 32.48
C ALA A 441 -1.85 38.42 33.60
N ALA A 442 -3.09 38.05 33.29
CA ALA A 442 -4.19 37.90 34.24
C ALA A 442 -4.45 36.42 34.61
N ASN A 443 -3.54 35.51 34.25
CA ASN A 443 -3.73 34.05 34.33
C ASN A 443 -4.94 33.54 33.52
N GLY A 444 -5.36 34.27 32.48
CA GLY A 444 -6.33 33.78 31.49
C GLY A 444 -5.67 32.89 30.44
N PHE A 445 -6.45 32.01 29.78
CA PHE A 445 -5.96 31.07 28.76
C PHE A 445 -6.34 31.55 27.34
N PRO A 446 -5.53 32.41 26.69
CA PRO A 446 -5.91 33.09 25.44
C PRO A 446 -6.15 32.13 24.26
N PHE A 447 -5.48 30.98 24.21
CA PHE A 447 -5.71 30.01 23.13
C PHE A 447 -7.06 29.32 23.29
N VAL A 448 -7.45 28.94 24.52
CA VAL A 448 -8.78 28.38 24.81
C VAL A 448 -9.88 29.39 24.49
N ALA A 449 -9.70 30.66 24.84
CA ALA A 449 -10.62 31.73 24.44
C ALA A 449 -10.74 31.83 22.90
N GLY A 450 -9.62 31.68 22.18
CA GLY A 450 -9.58 31.60 20.72
C GLY A 450 -10.35 30.40 20.16
N LEU A 451 -10.23 29.22 20.77
CA LEU A 451 -10.98 28.02 20.40
C LEU A 451 -12.49 28.19 20.63
N ALA A 452 -12.89 28.80 21.75
CA ALA A 452 -14.30 29.09 22.03
C ALA A 452 -14.90 30.06 20.99
N ALA A 453 -14.16 31.10 20.60
CA ALA A 453 -14.55 32.01 19.52
C ALA A 453 -14.69 31.27 18.18
N LEU A 454 -13.70 30.44 17.82
CA LEU A 454 -13.75 29.60 16.62
C LEU A 454 -14.94 28.64 16.63
N THR A 455 -15.29 28.08 17.78
CA THR A 455 -16.45 27.19 17.93
C THR A 455 -17.74 27.89 17.54
N THR A 456 -17.91 29.16 17.95
CA THR A 456 -19.06 29.98 17.53
C THR A 456 -19.06 30.23 16.02
N GLU A 457 -17.91 30.60 15.44
CA GLU A 457 -17.78 30.85 14.00
C GLU A 457 -18.12 29.60 13.16
N ILE A 458 -17.58 28.44 13.55
CA ILE A 458 -17.78 27.18 12.85
C ILE A 458 -19.23 26.71 13.00
N ARG A 459 -19.84 26.90 14.17
CA ARG A 459 -21.27 26.60 14.38
C ARG A 459 -22.17 27.38 13.42
N VAL A 460 -21.86 28.64 13.15
CA VAL A 460 -22.61 29.45 12.17
C VAL A 460 -22.50 28.87 10.76
N LYS A 461 -21.32 28.37 10.36
CA LYS A 461 -21.09 27.79 9.03
C LYS A 461 -21.70 26.39 8.86
N LEU A 462 -21.51 25.50 9.83
CA LEU A 462 -21.93 24.08 9.73
C LEU A 462 -23.37 23.83 10.18
N GLY A 463 -24.04 24.82 10.75
CA GLY A 463 -25.40 24.68 11.28
C GLY A 463 -25.45 23.86 12.56
N SER A 464 -26.66 23.64 13.11
CA SER A 464 -26.86 22.94 14.39
C SER A 464 -26.80 21.40 14.29
N THR A 465 -26.92 20.84 13.08
CA THR A 465 -26.96 19.39 12.85
C THR A 465 -25.59 18.73 12.94
N CYS A 466 -24.53 19.42 12.50
CA CYS A 466 -23.15 18.94 12.64
C CYS A 466 -22.71 19.04 14.11
N LYS A 467 -22.18 17.97 14.68
CA LYS A 467 -21.69 17.99 16.06
C LYS A 467 -20.26 18.52 16.15
N LEU A 468 -19.94 19.33 17.16
CA LEU A 468 -18.60 19.92 17.34
C LEU A 468 -17.92 19.35 18.59
N THR A 469 -16.62 19.10 18.49
CA THR A 469 -15.75 18.76 19.62
C THR A 469 -14.32 19.29 19.41
N TYR A 470 -13.50 19.26 20.45
CA TYR A 470 -12.04 19.41 20.39
C TYR A 470 -11.45 18.09 20.90
N ALA A 471 -10.39 17.61 20.25
CA ALA A 471 -9.74 16.34 20.58
C ALA A 471 -8.57 16.62 21.54
N ALA A 472 -8.86 16.63 22.83
CA ALA A 472 -7.86 16.93 23.84
C ALA A 472 -6.91 15.74 24.03
N ASP A 473 -5.62 16.01 24.17
CA ASP A 473 -4.67 15.01 24.68
C ASP A 473 -5.15 14.44 26.03
N TRP A 474 -5.00 13.13 26.25
CA TRP A 474 -5.41 12.48 27.50
C TRP A 474 -4.77 13.11 28.75
N SER A 475 -3.62 13.78 28.63
CA SER A 475 -2.94 14.48 29.71
C SER A 475 -3.29 15.98 29.82
N GLU A 476 -4.21 16.49 29.00
CA GLU A 476 -4.69 17.89 29.05
C GLU A 476 -6.19 18.04 29.38
N TYR A 477 -7.04 17.09 28.98
CA TYR A 477 -8.51 17.29 29.02
C TYR A 477 -9.06 17.63 30.42
N PHE A 478 -8.48 17.02 31.46
CA PHE A 478 -8.99 17.05 32.82
C PHE A 478 -8.64 18.32 33.60
N GLY A 479 -7.59 19.03 33.20
CA GLY A 479 -7.10 20.21 33.91
C GLY A 479 -5.63 20.50 33.65
N HIS A 480 -5.22 21.74 33.97
CA HIS A 480 -3.84 22.19 33.92
C HIS A 480 -3.30 22.34 35.35
N HIS A 481 -2.19 21.64 35.62
CA HIS A 481 -1.48 21.65 36.90
C HIS A 481 -0.05 22.19 36.68
N PRO A 482 0.16 23.52 36.77
CA PRO A 482 1.46 24.13 36.53
C PRO A 482 2.53 23.57 37.47
N GLN A 483 3.69 23.21 36.91
CA GLN A 483 4.86 22.76 37.69
C GLN A 483 5.76 23.96 38.08
N ASP A 484 5.16 25.13 38.31
CA ASP A 484 5.85 26.39 38.66
C ASP A 484 5.88 26.67 40.18
N GLY A 485 5.44 25.71 40.99
CA GLY A 485 5.37 25.82 42.45
C GLY A 485 4.18 26.62 42.98
N SER A 486 3.28 27.10 42.12
CA SER A 486 2.06 27.82 42.54
C SER A 486 1.09 26.95 43.35
N GLY A 487 1.07 25.64 43.07
CA GLY A 487 0.01 24.75 43.59
C GLY A 487 -1.35 25.00 42.95
N ASP A 488 -1.40 25.72 41.83
CA ASP A 488 -2.63 26.01 41.12
C ASP A 488 -3.19 24.75 40.42
N VAL A 489 -4.51 24.68 40.34
CA VAL A 489 -5.26 23.69 39.56
C VAL A 489 -6.32 24.43 38.75
N TYR A 490 -6.19 24.39 37.42
CA TYR A 490 -7.13 25.05 36.52
C TYR A 490 -7.87 24.04 35.65
N PHE A 491 -9.20 24.05 35.70
CA PHE A 491 -10.04 23.43 34.67
C PHE A 491 -10.09 24.35 33.44
N HIS A 492 -8.92 24.57 32.85
CA HIS A 492 -8.67 25.59 31.83
C HIS A 492 -9.47 25.41 30.55
N LEU A 493 -9.91 24.19 30.23
CA LEU A 493 -10.73 23.87 29.05
C LEU A 493 -12.25 23.96 29.31
N ASP A 494 -12.70 24.13 30.56
CA ASP A 494 -14.14 24.24 30.87
C ASP A 494 -14.87 25.35 30.10
N PRO A 495 -14.28 26.53 29.82
CA PRO A 495 -14.92 27.52 28.96
C PRO A 495 -15.24 26.99 27.55
N LEU A 496 -14.43 26.06 27.04
CA LEU A 496 -14.64 25.40 25.75
C LEU A 496 -15.66 24.26 25.88
N TRP A 497 -15.56 23.42 26.91
CA TRP A 497 -16.47 22.30 27.14
C TRP A 497 -17.89 22.73 27.48
N ALA A 498 -18.04 23.79 28.27
CA ALA A 498 -19.32 24.39 28.62
C ALA A 498 -19.90 25.26 27.49
N HIS A 499 -19.14 25.51 26.41
CA HIS A 499 -19.60 26.33 25.30
C HIS A 499 -20.88 25.71 24.70
N PRO A 500 -21.96 26.48 24.49
CA PRO A 500 -23.27 25.92 24.11
C PRO A 500 -23.25 25.20 22.75
N ALA A 501 -22.35 25.62 21.85
CA ALA A 501 -22.15 24.97 20.56
C ALA A 501 -21.30 23.69 20.63
N MET A 502 -20.67 23.37 21.76
CA MET A 502 -19.91 22.12 21.93
C MET A 502 -20.85 20.95 22.22
N ASN A 503 -20.59 19.79 21.62
CA ASN A 503 -21.47 18.62 21.76
C ASN A 503 -20.88 17.49 22.61
N ALA A 504 -19.56 17.41 22.72
CA ALA A 504 -18.87 16.38 23.46
C ALA A 504 -17.50 16.87 23.94
N VAL A 505 -16.98 16.23 24.98
CA VAL A 505 -15.58 16.33 25.40
C VAL A 505 -14.79 15.27 24.62
N GLY A 506 -14.01 15.68 23.64
CA GLY A 506 -13.19 14.77 22.83
C GLY A 506 -11.85 14.51 23.52
N ILE A 507 -11.44 13.25 23.56
CA ILE A 507 -10.17 12.83 24.17
C ILE A 507 -9.44 11.89 23.20
N ASP A 508 -8.17 12.17 22.95
CA ASP A 508 -7.23 11.24 22.33
C ASP A 508 -6.69 10.33 23.46
N ASN A 509 -7.37 9.20 23.65
CA ASN A 509 -7.26 8.37 24.85
C ASN A 509 -6.10 7.36 24.72
N TYR A 510 -4.94 7.77 25.22
CA TYR A 510 -3.74 6.94 25.27
C TYR A 510 -3.25 6.68 26.71
N MET A 511 -4.19 6.57 27.64
CA MET A 511 -3.89 6.37 29.07
C MET A 511 -3.28 4.98 29.33
N PRO A 512 -2.19 4.86 30.12
CA PRO A 512 -1.61 3.56 30.46
C PRO A 512 -2.60 2.61 31.14
N LEU A 513 -2.63 1.34 30.75
CA LEU A 513 -3.47 0.31 31.38
C LEU A 513 -2.66 -0.66 32.25
N SER A 514 -1.33 -0.64 32.16
CA SER A 514 -0.46 -1.61 32.82
C SER A 514 0.88 -0.99 33.24
N ASP A 515 1.53 -1.63 34.21
CA ASP A 515 2.91 -1.35 34.66
C ASP A 515 3.70 -2.68 34.75
N TRP A 516 3.37 -3.58 33.81
CA TRP A 516 3.94 -4.93 33.73
C TRP A 516 5.43 -4.89 33.41
N ARG A 517 6.19 -5.79 34.02
CA ARG A 517 7.64 -5.98 33.78
C ARG A 517 7.98 -7.46 33.71
N ASP A 518 9.10 -7.79 33.08
CA ASP A 518 9.53 -9.18 32.89
C ASP A 518 9.76 -9.92 34.22
N GLU A 519 10.12 -9.21 35.29
CA GLU A 519 10.23 -9.81 36.63
C GLU A 519 8.89 -10.28 37.23
N ASP A 520 7.76 -9.76 36.73
CA ASP A 520 6.42 -10.10 37.24
C ASP A 520 5.99 -11.51 36.87
N ASP A 521 6.50 -12.06 35.76
CA ASP A 521 6.25 -13.45 35.33
C ASP A 521 6.65 -14.48 36.40
N ARG A 522 7.56 -14.13 37.31
CA ARG A 522 8.11 -15.04 38.33
C ARG A 522 7.66 -14.74 39.75
N ARG A 523 7.33 -13.49 40.05
CA ARG A 523 7.10 -13.04 41.43
C ARG A 523 5.70 -12.48 41.66
N PHE A 524 4.89 -12.40 40.61
CA PHE A 524 3.63 -11.67 40.54
C PHE A 524 3.85 -10.18 40.85
N GLY A 525 3.43 -9.32 39.92
CA GLY A 525 3.48 -7.88 40.13
C GLY A 525 2.62 -7.45 41.33
N PRO A 526 2.79 -6.22 41.83
CA PRO A 526 1.97 -5.70 42.93
C PRO A 526 0.45 -5.74 42.62
N ASP A 527 0.08 -5.70 41.34
CA ASP A 527 -1.31 -5.72 40.87
C ASP A 527 -1.85 -7.15 40.69
N ARG A 528 -1.00 -8.18 40.87
CA ARG A 528 -1.34 -9.62 40.78
C ARG A 528 -2.10 -10.04 39.51
N ILE A 529 -1.87 -9.33 38.40
CA ILE A 529 -2.44 -9.70 37.09
C ILE A 529 -1.69 -10.89 36.49
N GLY A 530 -2.37 -11.72 35.70
CA GLY A 530 -1.84 -12.99 35.20
C GLY A 530 -0.84 -12.88 34.05
N GLY A 531 -0.52 -11.66 33.57
CA GLY A 531 0.43 -11.42 32.49
C GLY A 531 0.29 -10.03 31.85
N ALA A 532 1.22 -9.66 30.98
CA ALA A 532 1.28 -8.33 30.34
C ALA A 532 0.01 -7.93 29.57
N TYR A 533 -0.73 -8.93 29.06
CA TYR A 533 -1.93 -8.73 28.22
C TYR A 533 -3.16 -9.39 28.86
N ASP A 534 -3.19 -9.47 30.19
CA ASP A 534 -4.32 -10.04 30.95
C ASP A 534 -5.57 -9.19 30.72
N HIS A 535 -6.64 -9.79 30.21
CA HIS A 535 -7.83 -9.01 29.84
C HIS A 535 -8.43 -8.29 31.04
N ASP A 536 -8.64 -9.00 32.15
CA ASP A 536 -9.27 -8.44 33.34
C ASP A 536 -8.36 -7.43 34.03
N GLY A 537 -7.05 -7.68 34.06
CA GLY A 537 -6.05 -6.71 34.49
C GLY A 537 -6.06 -5.42 33.67
N LEU A 538 -6.14 -5.51 32.34
CA LEU A 538 -6.23 -4.35 31.45
C LEU A 538 -7.55 -3.59 31.64
N VAL A 539 -8.67 -4.30 31.79
CA VAL A 539 -9.99 -3.71 32.10
C VAL A 539 -9.97 -2.98 33.44
N ALA A 540 -9.44 -3.60 34.49
CA ALA A 540 -9.27 -2.97 35.80
C ALA A 540 -8.35 -1.74 35.71
N GLY A 541 -7.36 -1.80 34.82
CA GLY A 541 -6.49 -0.70 34.47
C GLY A 541 -7.23 0.51 33.90
N ILE A 542 -8.41 0.41 33.26
CA ILE A 542 -9.05 1.57 32.60
C ILE A 542 -9.43 2.66 33.60
N ALA A 543 -9.97 2.27 34.76
CA ALA A 543 -10.39 3.16 35.84
C ALA A 543 -9.60 2.90 37.14
N GLY A 544 -8.31 2.56 37.01
CA GLY A 544 -7.40 2.22 38.12
C GLY A 544 -5.92 2.42 37.74
N GLY A 545 -5.00 2.07 38.64
CA GLY A 545 -3.56 2.05 38.38
C GLY A 545 -2.90 3.44 38.21
N GLU A 546 -1.91 3.53 37.32
CA GLU A 546 -1.19 4.79 37.06
C GLU A 546 -2.18 5.86 36.56
N GLY A 547 -2.19 7.04 37.20
CA GLY A 547 -3.10 8.13 36.83
C GLY A 547 -4.47 8.09 37.49
N PHE A 548 -4.75 7.06 38.29
CA PHE A 548 -5.95 6.95 39.11
C PHE A 548 -5.58 6.71 40.59
N ASP A 549 -4.97 5.57 40.89
CA ASP A 549 -4.60 5.18 42.25
C ASP A 549 -3.26 5.80 42.66
N TRP A 550 -2.30 5.82 41.73
CA TRP A 550 -0.92 6.21 41.98
C TRP A 550 -0.26 6.86 40.75
N TYR A 551 0.90 7.47 40.95
CA TYR A 551 1.76 8.01 39.89
C TYR A 551 3.24 7.80 40.23
N TYR A 552 4.12 7.96 39.23
CA TYR A 552 5.56 8.03 39.45
C TYR A 552 6.03 9.48 39.55
N ALA A 553 6.66 9.85 40.67
CA ALA A 553 7.12 11.22 40.90
C ALA A 553 8.39 11.58 40.11
N SER A 554 9.14 10.57 39.66
CA SER A 554 10.34 10.72 38.84
C SER A 554 10.59 9.50 37.97
N GLU A 555 11.49 9.63 37.00
CA GLU A 555 11.97 8.50 36.19
C GLU A 555 12.76 7.49 37.04
N ALA A 556 13.39 7.93 38.13
CA ALA A 556 14.02 7.03 39.09
C ALA A 556 12.98 6.18 39.83
N ASP A 557 11.87 6.79 40.24
CA ASP A 557 10.76 6.08 40.87
C ASP A 557 10.10 5.10 39.92
N ARG A 558 9.90 5.49 38.65
CA ARG A 558 9.41 4.57 37.60
C ARG A 558 10.32 3.36 37.49
N ARG A 559 11.62 3.54 37.27
CA ARG A 559 12.58 2.42 37.16
C ARG A 559 12.55 1.51 38.39
N ASN A 560 12.45 2.07 39.59
CA ASN A 560 12.45 1.31 40.85
C ASN A 560 11.06 0.85 41.33
N ARG A 561 9.99 1.11 40.56
CA ARG A 561 8.60 0.82 40.94
C ARG A 561 8.15 1.47 42.26
N VAL A 562 8.58 2.70 42.53
CA VAL A 562 8.15 3.47 43.69
C VAL A 562 6.88 4.26 43.34
N ARG A 563 5.72 3.68 43.67
CA ARG A 563 4.40 4.26 43.34
C ARG A 563 3.93 5.22 44.45
N SER A 564 3.64 6.47 44.09
CA SER A 564 3.10 7.47 45.00
C SER A 564 1.58 7.56 44.87
N PRO A 565 0.80 7.51 45.97
CA PRO A 565 -0.66 7.57 45.89
C PRO A 565 -1.14 8.94 45.40
N ILE A 566 -2.21 8.96 44.59
CA ILE A 566 -2.88 10.21 44.18
C ILE A 566 -3.94 10.58 45.24
N THR A 567 -3.62 11.59 46.03
CA THR A 567 -4.51 12.16 47.05
C THR A 567 -4.44 13.69 47.04
N ASP A 568 -5.56 14.35 47.34
CA ASP A 568 -5.60 15.79 47.54
C ASP A 568 -5.65 16.19 49.03
N GLY A 569 -5.72 15.20 49.93
CA GLY A 569 -5.89 15.40 51.38
C GLY A 569 -7.21 16.08 51.79
N GLN A 570 -8.12 16.34 50.84
CA GLN A 570 -9.34 17.15 51.01
C GLN A 570 -10.60 16.41 50.51
N GLY A 571 -10.46 15.16 50.06
CA GLY A 571 -11.59 14.31 49.68
C GLY A 571 -12.03 14.44 48.21
N LYS A 572 -11.29 15.20 47.39
CA LYS A 572 -11.52 15.32 45.93
C LYS A 572 -10.26 14.93 45.14
N PRO A 573 -9.69 13.72 45.34
CA PRO A 573 -8.48 13.30 44.63
C PRO A 573 -8.66 13.23 43.12
N TRP A 574 -9.90 13.09 42.64
CA TRP A 574 -10.26 13.03 41.22
C TRP A 574 -9.78 14.23 40.40
N VAL A 575 -9.58 15.41 41.01
CA VAL A 575 -9.05 16.58 40.30
C VAL A 575 -7.63 16.36 39.77
N PHE A 576 -6.89 15.40 40.34
CA PHE A 576 -5.53 15.02 39.92
C PHE A 576 -5.48 13.70 39.15
N ARG A 577 -6.61 13.03 38.95
CA ARG A 577 -6.69 11.71 38.31
C ARG A 577 -7.17 11.83 36.87
N TYR A 578 -6.24 11.80 35.92
CA TYR A 578 -6.57 11.88 34.50
C TYR A 578 -7.33 10.65 33.96
N LYS A 579 -7.50 9.59 34.74
CA LYS A 579 -8.33 8.42 34.38
C LYS A 579 -9.70 8.42 35.04
N ASP A 580 -9.94 9.31 35.99
CA ASP A 580 -11.20 9.39 36.73
C ASP A 580 -12.26 10.17 35.95
N LEU A 581 -12.55 9.67 34.73
CA LEU A 581 -13.51 10.26 33.80
C LEU A 581 -14.89 10.39 34.43
N LYS A 582 -15.29 9.40 35.24
CA LYS A 582 -16.58 9.40 35.93
C LYS A 582 -16.66 10.53 36.95
N SER A 583 -15.73 10.63 37.89
CA SER A 583 -15.80 11.68 38.90
C SER A 583 -15.64 13.05 38.28
N TRP A 584 -14.79 13.23 37.28
CA TRP A 584 -14.69 14.48 36.54
C TRP A 584 -16.04 14.85 35.88
N TRP A 585 -16.70 13.91 35.21
CA TRP A 585 -17.97 14.15 34.53
C TRP A 585 -19.14 14.46 35.47
N GLU A 586 -19.18 13.83 36.65
CA GLU A 586 -20.30 13.92 37.59
C GLU A 586 -20.21 15.08 38.58
N ASN A 587 -19.06 15.72 38.74
CA ASN A 587 -18.84 16.72 39.78
C ASN A 587 -18.77 18.17 39.24
N PRO A 588 -19.17 19.17 40.05
CA PRO A 588 -18.87 20.57 39.77
C PRO A 588 -17.37 20.83 39.87
N HIS A 589 -16.84 21.62 38.93
CA HIS A 589 -15.41 21.94 38.87
C HIS A 589 -15.11 23.24 39.60
N TYR A 590 -14.04 23.26 40.39
CA TYR A 590 -13.57 24.43 41.10
C TYR A 590 -12.07 24.57 40.90
N ASN A 591 -11.64 25.69 40.32
CA ASN A 591 -10.21 25.98 40.24
C ASN A 591 -9.62 26.10 41.65
N ARG A 592 -8.36 25.71 41.81
CA ARG A 592 -7.58 25.96 43.02
C ARG A 592 -6.48 26.98 42.70
N VAL A 593 -6.39 28.03 43.50
CA VAL A 593 -5.35 29.06 43.35
C VAL A 593 -4.51 29.07 44.63
N GLY A 594 -3.19 28.92 44.50
CA GLY A 594 -2.30 28.76 45.65
C GLY A 594 -2.62 27.51 46.48
N GLY A 595 -3.17 26.46 45.85
CA GLY A 595 -3.65 25.25 46.52
C GLY A 595 -5.03 25.36 47.20
N ALA A 596 -5.65 26.55 47.23
CA ALA A 596 -6.96 26.76 47.85
C ALA A 596 -8.09 26.71 46.80
N GLU A 597 -9.14 25.94 47.06
CA GLU A 597 -10.32 25.85 46.19
C GLU A 597 -11.11 27.17 46.17
N ASN A 598 -11.46 27.64 44.97
CA ASN A 598 -12.29 28.82 44.80
C ASN A 598 -13.73 28.58 45.28
N ALA A 599 -14.40 29.62 45.77
CA ALA A 599 -15.80 29.52 46.21
C ALA A 599 -16.80 29.35 45.05
N THR A 600 -16.45 29.79 43.85
CA THR A 600 -17.31 29.75 42.66
C THR A 600 -16.84 28.64 41.72
N PRO A 601 -17.74 27.76 41.25
CA PRO A 601 -17.37 26.75 40.27
C PRO A 601 -17.07 27.40 38.91
N THR A 602 -16.44 26.63 38.02
CA THR A 602 -16.27 27.01 36.62
C THR A 602 -17.60 26.96 35.87
N ALA A 603 -17.56 27.19 34.55
CA ALA A 603 -18.74 27.08 33.69
C ALA A 603 -19.22 25.63 33.46
N TRP A 604 -18.42 24.62 33.84
CA TRP A 604 -18.80 23.22 33.64
C TRP A 604 -20.05 22.87 34.45
N GLN A 605 -20.99 22.21 33.77
CA GLN A 605 -22.18 21.63 34.40
C GLN A 605 -22.01 20.11 34.44
N PRO A 606 -22.16 19.49 35.62
CA PRO A 606 -22.09 18.04 35.75
C PRO A 606 -22.98 17.33 34.74
N ARG A 607 -22.44 16.28 34.12
CA ARG A 607 -23.13 15.42 33.15
C ARG A 607 -23.68 16.13 31.91
N SER A 608 -23.23 17.34 31.61
CA SER A 608 -23.83 18.17 30.54
C SER A 608 -23.46 17.73 29.13
N LYS A 609 -22.33 17.03 28.95
CA LYS A 609 -21.84 16.55 27.66
C LYS A 609 -21.24 15.14 27.81
N PRO A 610 -21.44 14.23 26.85
CA PRO A 610 -20.73 12.95 26.84
C PRO A 610 -19.27 13.15 26.42
N PHE A 611 -18.43 12.16 26.73
CA PHE A 611 -17.11 11.99 26.14
C PHE A 611 -17.22 11.33 24.77
N TRP A 612 -16.28 11.64 23.89
CA TRP A 612 -15.91 10.85 22.71
C TRP A 612 -14.43 10.52 22.80
N PHE A 613 -14.03 9.30 22.40
CA PHE A 613 -12.63 9.00 22.19
C PHE A 613 -12.30 9.25 20.74
N THR A 614 -11.73 10.43 20.45
CA THR A 614 -11.39 10.89 19.10
C THR A 614 -10.20 10.14 18.53
N GLU A 615 -9.37 9.58 19.42
CA GLU A 615 -8.37 8.55 19.13
C GLU A 615 -8.35 7.54 20.28
N LEU A 616 -8.13 6.26 19.95
CA LEU A 616 -7.89 5.19 20.90
C LEU A 616 -7.02 4.11 20.24
N GLY A 617 -5.89 3.76 20.86
CA GLY A 617 -5.05 2.67 20.38
C GLY A 617 -3.76 2.54 21.18
N CYS A 618 -2.98 1.53 20.85
CA CYS A 618 -1.60 1.38 21.34
C CYS A 618 -0.71 0.87 20.19
N PRO A 619 0.63 1.08 20.27
CA PRO A 619 1.54 0.53 19.28
C PRO A 619 1.52 -1.01 19.33
N ALA A 620 1.74 -1.66 18.19
CA ALA A 620 1.86 -3.11 18.07
C ALA A 620 3.25 -3.59 18.53
N VAL A 621 3.61 -3.25 19.77
CA VAL A 621 4.91 -3.48 20.40
C VAL A 621 4.71 -4.22 21.71
N ASP A 622 5.73 -4.99 22.13
CA ASP A 622 5.76 -5.56 23.46
C ASP A 622 5.38 -4.54 24.54
N LYS A 623 4.48 -4.92 25.45
CA LYS A 623 3.96 -4.07 26.52
C LYS A 623 3.39 -2.73 26.04
N GLY A 624 2.83 -2.67 24.82
CA GLY A 624 2.06 -1.53 24.31
C GLY A 624 1.12 -0.87 25.33
N PRO A 625 0.34 -1.63 26.12
CA PRO A 625 -0.53 -1.09 27.17
C PRO A 625 0.17 -0.28 28.28
N ASN A 626 1.48 -0.45 28.49
CA ASN A 626 2.24 0.32 29.50
C ASN A 626 2.40 1.79 29.09
N GLN A 627 2.39 2.09 27.80
CA GLN A 627 2.54 3.46 27.31
C GLN A 627 1.89 3.61 25.92
N PRO A 628 0.55 3.65 25.83
CA PRO A 628 -0.17 3.58 24.55
C PRO A 628 0.09 4.75 23.58
N ASN A 629 0.57 5.88 24.09
CA ASN A 629 0.76 7.12 23.33
C ASN A 629 2.05 7.15 22.50
N VAL A 630 2.99 6.21 22.71
CA VAL A 630 4.28 6.24 22.01
C VAL A 630 4.19 5.66 20.62
N PHE A 631 4.93 6.28 19.70
CA PHE A 631 4.97 5.87 18.32
C PHE A 631 6.44 5.64 17.91
N PRO A 632 6.86 4.39 17.70
CA PRO A 632 8.20 4.09 17.21
C PRO A 632 8.40 4.61 15.79
N ASP A 633 9.12 5.72 15.65
CA ASP A 633 9.46 6.37 14.38
C ASP A 633 10.87 6.94 14.45
N PRO A 634 11.90 6.21 13.97
CA PRO A 634 13.31 6.59 14.13
C PRO A 634 13.69 7.97 13.60
N LYS A 635 12.88 8.59 12.74
CA LYS A 635 13.13 9.96 12.25
C LYS A 635 12.72 11.03 13.26
N SER A 636 11.74 10.77 14.11
CA SER A 636 11.13 11.76 15.02
C SER A 636 11.87 11.87 16.35
N SER A 637 11.86 13.07 16.94
CA SER A 637 12.28 13.28 18.32
C SER A 637 11.37 12.62 19.36
N GLU A 638 10.16 12.21 18.96
CA GLU A 638 9.21 11.49 19.82
C GLU A 638 9.36 9.96 19.69
N ASN A 639 10.41 9.48 19.00
CA ASN A 639 10.73 8.07 18.88
C ASN A 639 10.93 7.43 20.27
N ALA A 640 10.01 6.55 20.65
CA ALA A 640 10.06 5.83 21.91
C ALA A 640 9.44 4.43 21.76
N VAL A 641 9.84 3.53 22.65
CA VAL A 641 9.18 2.24 22.87
C VAL A 641 8.44 2.29 24.21
N PRO A 642 7.38 1.48 24.40
CA PRO A 642 6.63 1.48 25.65
C PRO A 642 7.51 1.17 26.86
N TYR A 643 7.13 1.67 28.04
CA TYR A 643 7.89 1.43 29.27
C TYR A 643 8.13 -0.05 29.52
N PHE A 644 9.41 -0.40 29.77
CA PHE A 644 9.89 -1.77 30.04
C PHE A 644 9.71 -2.76 28.88
N SER A 645 9.34 -2.28 27.70
CA SER A 645 9.28 -3.07 26.46
C SER A 645 10.67 -3.48 25.99
N ASP A 646 10.77 -4.65 25.35
CA ASP A 646 11.97 -5.04 24.59
C ASP A 646 11.99 -4.50 23.14
N GLY A 647 10.96 -3.74 22.74
CA GLY A 647 10.86 -3.10 21.43
C GLY A 647 10.47 -4.02 20.27
N SER A 648 10.16 -5.30 20.54
CA SER A 648 9.71 -6.24 19.51
C SER A 648 8.24 -6.08 19.14
N ARG A 649 7.86 -6.56 17.95
CA ARG A 649 6.46 -6.53 17.48
C ARG A 649 5.57 -7.42 18.36
N SER A 650 4.37 -6.95 18.67
CA SER A 650 3.34 -7.70 19.38
C SER A 650 1.95 -7.27 18.93
N ASP A 651 1.37 -7.99 17.97
CA ASP A 651 0.00 -7.74 17.52
C ASP A 651 -1.03 -8.12 18.61
N LEU A 652 -0.69 -9.07 19.48
CA LEU A 652 -1.51 -9.46 20.64
C LEU A 652 -1.69 -8.29 21.61
N ALA A 653 -0.64 -7.49 21.84
CA ALA A 653 -0.69 -6.33 22.73
C ALA A 653 -1.79 -5.34 22.29
N GLN A 654 -1.80 -5.01 21.00
CA GLN A 654 -2.79 -4.13 20.40
C GLN A 654 -4.19 -4.76 20.43
N SER A 655 -4.33 -6.03 20.05
CA SER A 655 -5.64 -6.71 20.07
C SER A 655 -6.27 -6.75 21.47
N ARG A 656 -5.48 -7.08 22.51
CA ARG A 656 -5.97 -7.17 23.90
C ARG A 656 -6.26 -5.80 24.49
N PHE A 657 -5.45 -4.78 24.18
CA PHE A 657 -5.71 -3.38 24.56
C PHE A 657 -7.05 -2.88 24.02
N LEU A 658 -7.28 -3.06 22.71
CA LEU A 658 -8.52 -2.64 22.06
C LEU A 658 -9.73 -3.44 22.57
N GLY A 659 -9.57 -4.75 22.75
CA GLY A 659 -10.60 -5.61 23.33
C GLY A 659 -11.03 -5.16 24.73
N ALA A 660 -10.07 -4.89 25.63
CA ALA A 660 -10.36 -4.45 26.99
C ALA A 660 -11.12 -3.12 27.03
N HIS A 661 -10.72 -2.14 26.20
CA HIS A 661 -11.44 -0.88 26.10
C HIS A 661 -12.86 -1.05 25.56
N LEU A 662 -13.04 -1.80 24.47
CA LEU A 662 -14.36 -2.00 23.89
C LEU A 662 -15.28 -2.82 24.80
N ASP A 663 -14.76 -3.79 25.57
CA ASP A 663 -15.54 -4.49 26.59
C ASP A 663 -16.00 -3.52 27.68
N TYR A 664 -15.07 -2.79 28.32
CA TYR A 664 -15.39 -1.89 29.43
C TYR A 664 -16.36 -0.78 29.01
N TRP A 665 -16.07 -0.09 27.90
CA TRP A 665 -16.81 1.10 27.50
C TRP A 665 -18.20 0.82 26.92
N ASN A 666 -18.46 -0.40 26.44
CA ASN A 666 -19.79 -0.81 25.97
C ASN A 666 -20.72 -1.28 27.11
N ARG A 667 -20.26 -1.32 28.37
CA ARG A 667 -21.10 -1.66 29.53
C ARG A 667 -22.17 -0.60 29.79
N ALA A 668 -23.35 -1.04 30.22
CA ALA A 668 -24.51 -0.17 30.45
C ALA A 668 -24.26 0.96 31.46
N GLU A 669 -23.35 0.76 32.42
CA GLU A 669 -22.98 1.77 33.43
C GLU A 669 -22.25 3.00 32.87
N ASN A 670 -21.63 2.87 31.68
CA ASN A 670 -20.96 3.96 30.98
C ASN A 670 -21.91 4.73 30.05
N ALA A 671 -23.16 4.28 29.91
CA ALA A 671 -24.15 4.89 29.03
C ALA A 671 -24.44 6.34 29.46
N GLY A 672 -24.46 7.25 28.48
CA GLY A 672 -24.67 8.68 28.70
C GLY A 672 -23.40 9.46 29.07
N MET A 673 -22.44 8.81 29.74
CA MET A 673 -21.12 9.40 30.00
C MET A 673 -20.23 9.35 28.76
N LEU A 674 -20.22 8.23 28.04
CA LEU A 674 -19.45 8.05 26.79
C LEU A 674 -20.40 7.69 25.65
N ASP A 675 -20.21 8.28 24.48
CA ASP A 675 -20.86 7.82 23.25
C ASP A 675 -20.06 6.65 22.66
N ALA A 676 -20.46 5.42 23.01
CA ALA A 676 -19.72 4.21 22.62
C ALA A 676 -19.64 4.00 21.10
N ALA A 677 -20.56 4.59 20.32
CA ALA A 677 -20.49 4.58 18.87
C ALA A 677 -19.37 5.47 18.30
N ARG A 678 -18.74 6.30 19.14
CA ARG A 678 -17.71 7.29 18.80
C ARG A 678 -16.40 7.05 19.55
N ILE A 679 -16.00 5.78 19.60
CA ILE A 679 -14.67 5.34 20.00
C ILE A 679 -13.86 5.12 18.73
N TYR A 680 -13.17 6.16 18.26
CA TYR A 680 -12.42 6.13 17.00
C TYR A 680 -11.08 5.43 17.21
N LEU A 681 -10.95 4.22 16.67
CA LEU A 681 -9.69 3.49 16.76
C LEU A 681 -8.62 4.13 15.86
N TRP A 682 -7.44 4.37 16.43
CA TRP A 682 -6.27 4.90 15.74
C TRP A 682 -5.33 3.72 15.39
N ALA A 683 -5.03 3.44 14.11
CA ALA A 683 -5.57 4.08 12.90
C ALA A 683 -5.71 3.11 11.71
N TRP A 684 -6.58 3.46 10.76
CA TRP A 684 -6.71 2.78 9.48
C TRP A 684 -6.22 3.66 8.33
N ASP A 685 -5.30 3.12 7.53
CA ASP A 685 -4.61 3.82 6.46
C ASP A 685 -5.30 3.61 5.10
N MET A 686 -5.41 4.68 4.32
CA MET A 686 -5.99 4.63 2.98
C MET A 686 -5.08 3.98 1.95
N ARG A 687 -3.79 3.81 2.25
CA ARG A 687 -2.92 2.94 1.46
C ARG A 687 -3.32 1.48 1.68
N PRO A 688 -3.65 0.72 0.63
CA PRO A 688 -4.16 -0.64 0.79
C PRO A 688 -3.08 -1.60 1.30
N PHE A 689 -3.46 -2.61 2.08
CA PHE A 689 -2.57 -3.69 2.54
C PHE A 689 -2.64 -4.90 1.60
N PRO A 690 -1.54 -5.58 1.22
CA PRO A 690 -0.19 -5.41 1.74
C PRO A 690 0.67 -4.44 0.93
N GLU A 691 0.11 -3.75 -0.08
CA GLU A 691 0.87 -2.79 -0.90
C GLU A 691 1.62 -1.82 0.01
N PHE A 692 0.94 -1.19 0.96
CA PHE A 692 1.58 -0.67 2.16
C PHE A 692 1.56 -1.77 3.24
N PRO A 693 2.71 -2.16 3.79
CA PRO A 693 4.00 -1.46 3.72
C PRO A 693 5.00 -1.99 2.67
N LEU A 694 4.65 -2.91 1.77
CA LEU A 694 5.63 -3.56 0.89
C LEU A 694 6.29 -2.64 -0.16
N ASN A 695 5.60 -1.60 -0.64
CA ASN A 695 6.11 -0.68 -1.65
C ASN A 695 6.97 0.46 -1.04
N ARG A 696 8.11 0.07 -0.46
CA ARG A 696 9.05 1.01 0.21
C ARG A 696 9.70 2.04 -0.71
N ALA A 697 9.70 1.79 -2.03
CA ALA A 697 10.19 2.76 -3.01
C ALA A 697 9.25 3.97 -3.12
N LEU A 698 7.94 3.77 -2.88
CA LEU A 698 6.94 4.82 -2.92
C LEU A 698 6.73 5.50 -1.56
N TRP A 699 6.74 4.73 -0.47
CA TRP A 699 6.43 5.22 0.88
C TRP A 699 7.62 5.07 1.84
N GLY A 700 8.17 6.21 2.27
CA GLY A 700 9.35 6.26 3.14
C GLY A 700 9.12 5.90 4.61
N ASP A 701 7.87 5.75 5.03
CA ASP A 701 7.43 5.41 6.40
C ASP A 701 7.03 3.93 6.55
N ALA A 702 7.26 3.11 5.53
CA ALA A 702 6.82 1.71 5.49
C ALA A 702 7.29 0.86 6.68
N ASP A 703 8.53 1.03 7.14
CA ASP A 703 9.07 0.25 8.26
C ASP A 703 8.33 0.52 9.59
N ASN A 704 7.69 1.69 9.72
CA ASN A 704 6.92 2.05 10.92
C ASN A 704 5.63 1.21 11.05
N TRP A 705 5.09 0.65 9.96
CA TRP A 705 3.90 -0.22 10.02
C TRP A 705 4.07 -1.36 11.01
N ARG A 706 5.27 -1.93 11.13
CA ARG A 706 5.54 -3.10 11.98
C ARG A 706 5.28 -2.86 13.46
N LEU A 707 5.52 -1.64 13.94
CA LEU A 707 5.51 -1.31 15.37
C LEU A 707 4.49 -0.21 15.71
N GLY A 708 4.00 0.56 14.74
CA GLY A 708 3.01 1.60 14.99
C GLY A 708 1.58 1.08 15.17
N HIS A 709 0.63 2.02 15.23
CA HIS A 709 -0.78 1.76 15.56
C HIS A 709 -1.64 1.25 14.40
N TRP A 710 -1.08 1.07 13.21
CA TRP A 710 -1.84 0.67 12.02
C TRP A 710 -2.66 -0.61 12.23
N LEU A 711 -3.93 -0.56 11.83
CA LEU A 711 -4.86 -1.68 11.92
C LEU A 711 -4.87 -2.55 10.65
N ASN A 712 -4.43 -1.98 9.51
CA ASN A 712 -4.37 -2.67 8.22
C ASN A 712 -3.50 -3.94 8.30
N GLY A 713 -4.03 -5.08 7.84
CA GLY A 713 -3.39 -6.39 7.93
C GLY A 713 -3.53 -7.08 9.30
N ARG A 714 -3.68 -6.33 10.39
CA ARG A 714 -3.83 -6.87 11.76
C ARG A 714 -5.26 -7.26 12.09
N LEU A 715 -6.26 -6.43 11.73
CA LEU A 715 -7.68 -6.76 11.94
C LEU A 715 -8.16 -7.97 11.12
N SER A 716 -7.43 -8.33 10.07
CA SER A 716 -7.70 -9.54 9.28
C SER A 716 -6.97 -10.79 9.79
N GLY A 717 -6.20 -10.66 10.89
CA GLY A 717 -5.57 -11.76 11.60
C GLY A 717 -6.51 -12.46 12.58
N VAL A 718 -5.95 -13.31 13.45
CA VAL A 718 -6.69 -14.07 14.45
C VAL A 718 -5.85 -14.24 15.74
N THR A 719 -6.48 -14.08 16.90
CA THR A 719 -5.85 -14.45 18.18
C THR A 719 -5.96 -15.95 18.41
N LEU A 720 -5.01 -16.56 19.11
CA LEU A 720 -5.03 -18.00 19.36
C LEU A 720 -6.29 -18.43 20.13
N GLY A 721 -6.77 -17.61 21.08
CA GLY A 721 -8.01 -17.87 21.79
C GLY A 721 -9.24 -17.89 20.88
N ASP A 722 -9.39 -16.87 20.01
CA ASP A 722 -10.50 -16.81 19.04
C ASP A 722 -10.43 -17.98 18.03
N LEU A 723 -9.23 -18.40 17.64
CA LEU A 723 -9.03 -19.56 16.78
C LEU A 723 -9.50 -20.85 17.45
N ILE A 724 -9.09 -21.09 18.70
CA ILE A 724 -9.49 -22.29 19.45
C ILE A 724 -11.01 -22.32 19.63
N GLU A 725 -11.64 -21.21 20.03
CA GLU A 725 -13.09 -21.10 20.14
C GLU A 725 -13.80 -21.39 18.80
N ALA A 726 -13.27 -20.85 17.71
CA ALA A 726 -13.82 -21.08 16.37
C ALA A 726 -13.72 -22.54 15.95
N VAL A 727 -12.60 -23.22 16.23
CA VAL A 727 -12.43 -24.66 15.99
C VAL A 727 -13.42 -25.47 16.82
N PHE A 728 -13.58 -25.16 18.12
CA PHE A 728 -14.56 -25.88 18.95
C PHE A 728 -15.98 -25.75 18.42
N ARG A 729 -16.39 -24.52 18.05
CA ARG A 729 -17.70 -24.28 17.46
C ARG A 729 -17.89 -25.06 16.15
N ASP A 730 -16.93 -24.97 15.23
CA ASP A 730 -17.04 -25.58 13.89
C ASP A 730 -16.99 -27.12 13.96
N PHE A 731 -16.40 -27.69 15.02
CA PHE A 731 -16.41 -29.14 15.31
C PHE A 731 -17.58 -29.59 16.21
N GLY A 732 -18.49 -28.68 16.59
CA GLY A 732 -19.66 -29.01 17.42
C GLY A 732 -19.32 -29.36 18.88
N LEU A 733 -18.21 -28.85 19.40
CA LEU A 733 -17.76 -29.05 20.79
C LEU A 733 -18.29 -27.94 21.73
N PRO A 734 -18.45 -28.21 23.04
CA PRO A 734 -18.82 -27.20 24.03
C PRO A 734 -17.79 -26.08 24.13
N ALA A 735 -18.23 -24.84 24.35
CA ALA A 735 -17.33 -23.68 24.37
C ALA A 735 -16.18 -23.82 25.40
N PRO A 736 -14.91 -23.72 24.97
CA PRO A 736 -13.75 -23.80 25.85
C PRO A 736 -13.55 -22.49 26.61
N ASP A 737 -12.69 -22.49 27.63
CA ASP A 737 -12.09 -21.29 28.21
C ASP A 737 -10.75 -21.01 27.54
N THR A 738 -10.64 -19.89 26.86
CA THR A 738 -9.44 -19.45 26.13
C THR A 738 -8.96 -18.07 26.59
N SER A 739 -9.50 -17.58 27.72
CA SER A 739 -9.22 -16.24 28.25
C SER A 739 -7.73 -16.00 28.50
N THR A 740 -6.99 -17.08 28.76
CA THR A 740 -5.55 -17.07 29.04
C THR A 740 -4.71 -17.72 27.94
N ALA A 741 -5.29 -17.95 26.75
CA ALA A 741 -4.57 -18.40 25.57
C ALA A 741 -3.98 -17.20 24.80
N ASP A 742 -2.66 -17.06 24.88
CA ASP A 742 -1.89 -16.02 24.21
C ASP A 742 -1.30 -16.51 22.89
N GLY A 743 -1.46 -15.71 21.84
CA GLY A 743 -0.86 -15.94 20.54
C GLY A 743 -1.65 -15.22 19.45
N THR A 744 -1.01 -15.02 18.31
CA THR A 744 -1.65 -14.47 17.11
C THR A 744 -1.15 -15.18 15.87
N LEU A 745 -1.97 -15.22 14.84
CA LEU A 745 -1.62 -15.63 13.48
C LEU A 745 -2.26 -14.64 12.50
N SER A 746 -1.67 -14.48 11.32
CA SER A 746 -2.37 -13.79 10.23
C SER A 746 -3.54 -14.63 9.70
N GLY A 747 -3.44 -15.96 9.83
CA GLY A 747 -4.52 -16.88 9.51
C GLY A 747 -4.16 -18.35 9.74
N PHE A 748 -5.14 -19.23 9.59
CA PHE A 748 -5.00 -20.68 9.73
C PHE A 748 -6.02 -21.41 8.87
N VAL A 749 -5.64 -22.55 8.30
CA VAL A 749 -6.49 -23.34 7.39
C VAL A 749 -6.61 -24.79 7.85
N ILE A 750 -7.84 -25.30 7.85
CA ILE A 750 -8.14 -26.74 7.96
C ILE A 750 -8.63 -27.19 6.59
N GLY A 751 -7.74 -27.75 5.79
CA GLY A 751 -8.03 -28.11 4.39
C GLY A 751 -8.42 -29.57 4.16
N GLU A 752 -8.36 -30.42 5.18
CA GLU A 752 -8.61 -31.85 5.09
C GLU A 752 -9.41 -32.33 6.31
N PRO A 753 -10.30 -33.34 6.15
CA PRO A 753 -11.04 -33.91 7.27
C PRO A 753 -10.10 -34.34 8.39
N SER A 754 -10.26 -33.74 9.56
CA SER A 754 -9.33 -33.87 10.69
C SER A 754 -10.12 -34.01 12.00
N SER A 755 -9.43 -34.28 13.11
CA SER A 755 -10.00 -34.14 14.46
C SER A 755 -9.62 -32.79 15.05
N ALA A 756 -10.45 -32.24 15.95
CA ALA A 756 -10.10 -31.00 16.65
C ALA A 756 -8.75 -31.11 17.38
N ARG A 757 -8.45 -32.28 17.97
CA ARG A 757 -7.17 -32.55 18.62
C ARG A 757 -5.99 -32.42 17.64
N SER A 758 -6.03 -33.14 16.51
CA SER A 758 -4.93 -33.13 15.54
C SER A 758 -4.71 -31.77 14.87
N VAL A 759 -5.73 -30.91 14.86
CA VAL A 759 -5.63 -29.52 14.42
C VAL A 759 -4.96 -28.63 15.47
N LEU A 760 -5.36 -28.78 16.74
CA LEU A 760 -4.93 -27.89 17.82
C LEU A 760 -3.56 -28.25 18.39
N GLU A 761 -3.20 -29.53 18.48
CA GLU A 761 -1.97 -30.00 19.14
C GLU A 761 -0.69 -29.31 18.61
N PRO A 762 -0.46 -29.18 17.28
CA PRO A 762 0.68 -28.40 16.76
C PRO A 762 0.69 -26.92 17.19
N LEU A 763 -0.48 -26.30 17.33
CA LEU A 763 -0.61 -24.91 17.79
C LEU A 763 -0.28 -24.82 19.28
N LEU A 764 -0.80 -25.73 20.09
CA LEU A 764 -0.54 -25.78 21.54
C LEU A 764 0.94 -25.95 21.83
N ASP A 765 1.60 -26.86 21.11
CA ASP A 765 3.04 -27.09 21.23
C ASP A 765 3.85 -25.86 20.83
N LEU A 766 3.51 -25.23 19.71
CA LEU A 766 4.26 -24.08 19.20
C LEU A 766 4.11 -22.82 20.06
N PHE A 767 2.90 -22.52 20.50
CA PHE A 767 2.61 -21.35 21.33
C PHE A 767 2.85 -21.60 22.83
N GLY A 768 3.01 -22.86 23.23
CA GLY A 768 3.19 -23.22 24.64
C GLY A 768 1.92 -23.03 25.45
N VAL A 769 0.81 -23.51 24.91
CA VAL A 769 -0.50 -23.52 25.56
C VAL A 769 -0.78 -24.92 26.07
N GLN A 770 -1.25 -25.01 27.32
CA GLN A 770 -1.71 -26.24 27.92
C GLN A 770 -3.22 -26.34 27.78
N ALA A 771 -3.70 -27.53 27.48
CA ALA A 771 -5.12 -27.85 27.41
C ALA A 771 -5.45 -28.92 28.46
N PHE A 772 -6.42 -28.65 29.32
CA PHE A 772 -6.88 -29.58 30.34
C PHE A 772 -8.37 -29.35 30.61
N GLU A 773 -8.98 -30.27 31.36
CA GLU A 773 -10.36 -30.14 31.80
C GLU A 773 -10.40 -29.63 33.24
N GLU A 774 -11.25 -28.63 33.48
CA GLU A 774 -11.49 -28.04 34.78
C GLU A 774 -13.00 -27.81 34.92
N GLN A 775 -13.62 -28.46 35.92
CA GLN A 775 -15.05 -28.32 36.24
C GLN A 775 -16.00 -28.58 35.05
N GLY A 776 -15.69 -29.58 34.23
CA GLY A 776 -16.46 -29.98 33.06
C GLY A 776 -16.21 -29.12 31.81
N ARG A 777 -15.24 -28.19 31.84
CA ARG A 777 -14.89 -27.30 30.73
C ARG A 777 -13.45 -27.50 30.31
N PHE A 778 -13.19 -27.49 29.01
CA PHE A 778 -11.81 -27.43 28.50
C PHE A 778 -11.24 -26.03 28.70
N VAL A 779 -10.08 -25.94 29.34
CA VAL A 779 -9.35 -24.70 29.60
C VAL A 779 -8.04 -24.72 28.82
N PHE A 780 -7.74 -23.61 28.15
CA PHE A 780 -6.53 -23.37 27.39
C PHE A 780 -5.76 -22.22 28.03
N ARG A 781 -4.58 -22.55 28.58
CA ARG A 781 -3.76 -21.62 29.36
C ARG A 781 -2.35 -21.57 28.81
N SER A 782 -1.87 -20.38 28.45
CA SER A 782 -0.46 -20.20 28.06
C SER A 782 0.47 -20.45 29.24
N ALA A 783 1.63 -21.04 28.98
CA ALA A 783 2.67 -21.26 29.98
C ALA A 783 3.31 -19.97 30.54
N SER A 784 2.93 -18.79 30.02
CA SER A 784 3.22 -17.47 30.61
C SER A 784 2.19 -17.07 31.68
N ARG A 785 0.98 -17.63 31.65
CA ARG A 785 -0.17 -17.25 32.48
C ARG A 785 -0.31 -18.09 33.74
N VAL A 786 0.82 -18.53 34.30
CA VAL A 786 0.81 -19.64 35.27
C VAL A 786 0.60 -19.14 36.69
N SER A 787 -0.09 -19.96 37.49
CA SER A 787 -0.33 -19.77 38.92
C SER A 787 0.96 -19.70 39.74
N GLU A 788 0.86 -19.15 40.97
CA GLU A 788 1.93 -19.21 41.96
C GLU A 788 2.36 -20.67 42.18
N PRO A 789 3.67 -20.98 42.15
CA PRO A 789 4.11 -22.35 42.34
C PRO A 789 3.77 -22.83 43.74
N ARG A 790 2.98 -23.90 43.83
CA ARG A 790 2.66 -24.52 45.12
C ARG A 790 3.85 -25.32 45.63
N LEU A 791 4.29 -25.04 46.84
CA LEU A 791 5.36 -25.81 47.47
C LEU A 791 4.81 -27.16 47.97
N ILE A 792 5.34 -28.25 47.43
CA ILE A 792 5.10 -29.61 47.90
C ILE A 792 6.18 -29.95 48.91
N GLN A 793 5.75 -30.16 50.15
CA GLN A 793 6.62 -30.43 51.30
C GLN A 793 6.55 -31.89 51.73
N GLU A 794 5.43 -32.56 51.43
CA GLU A 794 5.16 -33.93 51.84
C GLU A 794 4.85 -34.80 50.62
N VAL A 795 5.50 -35.96 50.58
CA VAL A 795 5.35 -36.98 49.54
C VAL A 795 4.91 -38.27 50.23
N VAL A 796 3.99 -39.00 49.62
CA VAL A 796 3.50 -40.28 50.13
C VAL A 796 4.52 -41.37 49.83
N MET A 797 4.87 -42.15 50.85
CA MET A 797 5.72 -43.34 50.67
C MET A 797 4.89 -44.49 50.10
N PRO A 798 5.23 -45.04 48.92
CA PRO A 798 4.54 -46.20 48.36
C PRO A 798 4.94 -47.49 49.08
N ASP A 799 4.10 -48.52 48.97
CA ASP A 799 4.36 -49.86 49.55
C ASP A 799 5.54 -50.58 48.85
N GLU A 800 5.74 -50.32 47.55
CA GLU A 800 6.91 -50.74 46.76
C GLU A 800 7.38 -49.59 45.84
N GLY A 801 8.70 -49.39 45.73
CA GLY A 801 9.32 -48.38 44.86
C GLY A 801 9.80 -47.12 45.60
N ASP A 802 10.29 -46.14 44.83
CA ASP A 802 10.77 -44.86 45.36
C ASP A 802 9.61 -43.86 45.51
N PRO A 803 9.60 -43.01 46.56
CA PRO A 803 8.53 -42.04 46.82
C PRO A 803 8.41 -40.93 45.78
N ALA A 804 9.53 -40.62 45.11
CA ALA A 804 9.57 -39.71 43.98
C ALA A 804 10.61 -40.21 42.98
N THR A 805 10.21 -40.34 41.72
CA THR A 805 11.10 -40.70 40.62
C THR A 805 11.29 -39.49 39.72
N SER A 806 12.55 -39.11 39.43
CA SER A 806 12.85 -38.05 38.47
C SER A 806 13.61 -38.63 37.28
N ILE A 807 13.03 -38.49 36.09
CA ILE A 807 13.61 -38.90 34.82
C ILE A 807 14.28 -37.67 34.20
N LEU A 808 15.54 -37.82 33.82
CA LEU A 808 16.27 -36.84 33.03
C LEU A 808 16.61 -37.48 31.68
N GLU A 809 15.97 -37.01 30.62
CA GLU A 809 16.25 -37.42 29.24
C GLU A 809 17.70 -37.08 28.86
N ASP A 810 18.35 -37.98 28.12
CA ASP A 810 19.73 -37.78 27.68
C ASP A 810 19.80 -36.58 26.75
N ARG A 811 20.89 -35.82 26.82
CA ARG A 811 21.08 -34.63 25.98
C ARG A 811 21.22 -35.00 24.50
N ASN A 812 21.73 -36.19 24.18
CA ASN A 812 21.88 -36.65 22.81
C ASN A 812 20.52 -37.00 22.16
N ASP A 813 19.50 -37.28 22.96
CA ASP A 813 18.13 -37.55 22.49
C ASP A 813 17.31 -36.25 22.30
N LEU A 814 17.85 -35.10 22.71
CA LEU A 814 17.23 -33.78 22.54
C LEU A 814 17.66 -33.12 21.22
N PRO A 815 16.75 -32.38 20.57
CA PRO A 815 17.07 -31.71 19.30
C PRO A 815 18.12 -30.61 19.50
N GLY A 816 19.12 -30.59 18.61
CA GLY A 816 20.09 -29.50 18.51
C GLY A 816 19.51 -28.25 17.82
N ALA A 817 18.50 -28.46 16.97
CA ALA A 817 17.77 -27.40 16.28
C ALA A 817 16.28 -27.76 16.18
N VAL A 818 15.43 -26.74 16.07
CA VAL A 818 14.04 -26.90 15.64
C VAL A 818 13.78 -26.07 14.39
N GLU A 819 12.93 -26.58 13.50
CA GLU A 819 12.52 -25.89 12.29
C GLU A 819 10.99 -25.84 12.18
N ILE A 820 10.46 -24.67 11.83
CA ILE A 820 9.03 -24.47 11.60
C ILE A 820 8.80 -24.11 10.13
N PHE A 821 7.88 -24.79 9.48
CA PHE A 821 7.36 -24.43 8.16
C PHE A 821 6.00 -23.74 8.28
N PHE A 822 5.84 -22.61 7.57
CA PHE A 822 4.66 -21.76 7.61
C PHE A 822 4.44 -21.07 6.26
N SER A 823 3.31 -20.36 6.08
CA SER A 823 3.07 -19.52 4.90
C SER A 823 3.25 -18.04 5.25
N ASP A 824 4.05 -17.29 4.47
CA ASP A 824 4.35 -15.87 4.76
C ASP A 824 3.39 -14.93 4.00
N PRO A 825 2.45 -14.25 4.68
CA PRO A 825 1.46 -13.38 4.03
C PRO A 825 2.08 -12.18 3.31
N LEU A 826 3.27 -11.73 3.72
CA LEU A 826 4.00 -10.62 3.10
C LEU A 826 4.88 -11.06 1.92
N ARG A 827 4.91 -12.36 1.61
CA ARG A 827 5.58 -12.95 0.43
C ARG A 827 4.60 -13.75 -0.41
N ASP A 828 3.40 -13.20 -0.63
CA ASP A 828 2.32 -13.84 -1.39
C ASP A 828 1.96 -15.25 -0.90
N TYR A 829 2.07 -15.49 0.41
CA TYR A 829 1.82 -16.79 1.05
C TYR A 829 2.76 -17.90 0.60
N GLN A 830 3.96 -17.56 0.11
CA GLN A 830 5.02 -18.54 -0.14
C GLN A 830 5.42 -19.24 1.16
N THR A 831 5.77 -20.52 1.03
CA THR A 831 6.30 -21.31 2.16
C THR A 831 7.60 -20.71 2.66
N GLY A 832 7.62 -20.34 3.94
CA GLY A 832 8.82 -19.96 4.69
C GLY A 832 9.24 -21.07 5.65
N SER A 833 10.52 -21.05 6.05
CA SER A 833 10.97 -21.79 7.21
C SER A 833 11.75 -20.89 8.18
N ALA A 834 11.65 -21.21 9.47
CA ALA A 834 12.38 -20.54 10.53
C ALA A 834 13.07 -21.61 11.39
N ILE A 835 14.38 -21.46 11.55
CA ILE A 835 15.21 -22.41 12.32
C ILE A 835 15.73 -21.70 13.57
N ALA A 836 15.59 -22.36 14.71
CA ALA A 836 16.30 -22.01 15.93
C ALA A 836 17.32 -23.10 16.26
N VAL A 837 18.57 -22.70 16.52
CA VAL A 837 19.68 -23.61 16.83
C VAL A 837 20.19 -23.31 18.22
N ARG A 838 20.47 -24.36 18.99
CA ARG A 838 21.09 -24.23 20.30
C ARG A 838 22.60 -24.02 20.15
N SER A 839 23.13 -22.97 20.74
CA SER A 839 24.58 -22.65 20.71
C SER A 839 25.42 -23.40 21.75
N GLU A 840 24.82 -23.93 22.82
CA GLU A 840 25.53 -24.56 23.95
C GLU A 840 24.99 -25.95 24.31
N GLY A 841 25.88 -26.95 24.31
CA GLY A 841 25.60 -28.34 24.69
C GLY A 841 25.19 -29.23 23.50
N ASN A 842 25.79 -30.43 23.42
CA ASN A 842 25.57 -31.37 22.32
C ASN A 842 24.16 -31.98 22.38
N GLY A 843 23.20 -31.38 21.67
CA GLY A 843 22.03 -32.08 21.14
C GLY A 843 22.31 -32.59 19.72
N GLN A 844 21.57 -33.58 19.25
CA GLN A 844 21.70 -34.11 17.88
C GLN A 844 20.37 -34.03 17.13
N GLY A 845 20.45 -33.80 15.82
CA GLY A 845 19.28 -33.76 14.94
C GLY A 845 18.47 -32.46 15.00
N THR A 846 17.43 -32.44 14.16
CA THR A 846 16.48 -31.33 13.99
C THR A 846 15.08 -31.86 14.22
N GLU A 847 14.29 -31.18 15.06
CA GLU A 847 12.86 -31.45 15.21
C GLU A 847 12.07 -30.47 14.33
N THR A 848 11.15 -30.98 13.52
CA THR A 848 10.43 -30.19 12.51
C THR A 848 8.95 -30.12 12.82
N LEU A 849 8.39 -28.91 12.80
CA LEU A 849 6.96 -28.65 12.87
C LEU A 849 6.48 -28.03 11.56
N THR A 850 5.40 -28.55 11.01
CA THR A 850 4.75 -27.98 9.83
C THR A 850 3.38 -27.45 10.23
N LEU A 851 3.16 -26.15 10.10
CA LEU A 851 1.92 -25.50 10.51
C LEU A 851 1.15 -25.00 9.29
N ALA A 852 -0.14 -25.34 9.20
CA ALA A 852 -1.08 -24.75 8.24
C ALA A 852 -1.48 -23.29 8.60
N GLY A 853 -0.56 -22.55 9.23
CA GLY A 853 -0.73 -21.20 9.72
C GLY A 853 0.02 -20.17 8.88
N MET A 854 -0.51 -18.96 8.86
CA MET A 854 0.05 -17.80 8.18
C MET A 854 0.69 -16.87 9.22
N MET A 855 1.98 -16.61 9.07
CA MET A 855 2.76 -15.76 9.97
C MET A 855 3.99 -15.22 9.25
N GLU A 856 4.57 -14.14 9.75
CA GLU A 856 5.81 -13.59 9.22
C GLU A 856 7.04 -14.30 9.80
N ALA A 857 8.16 -14.29 9.06
CA ALA A 857 9.39 -14.97 9.46
C ALA A 857 9.96 -14.54 10.82
N GLY A 858 9.76 -13.28 11.21
CA GLY A 858 10.18 -12.76 12.52
C GLY A 858 9.44 -13.42 13.67
N GLN A 859 8.11 -13.53 13.56
CA GLN A 859 7.28 -14.23 14.52
C GLN A 859 7.62 -15.73 14.59
N ALA A 860 7.75 -16.38 13.42
CA ALA A 860 8.10 -17.81 13.35
C ALA A 860 9.44 -18.12 14.05
N ARG A 861 10.45 -17.27 13.85
CA ARG A 861 11.75 -17.40 14.55
C ARG A 861 11.61 -17.26 16.06
N ALA A 862 10.85 -16.25 16.52
CA ALA A 862 10.64 -16.03 17.95
C ALA A 862 9.95 -17.26 18.60
N LEU A 863 8.96 -17.83 17.91
CA LEU A 863 8.28 -19.06 18.35
C LEU A 863 9.20 -20.29 18.32
N ALA A 864 10.04 -20.47 17.28
CA ALA A 864 11.03 -21.55 17.22
C ALA A 864 12.01 -21.51 18.39
N GLU A 865 12.52 -20.33 18.72
CA GLU A 865 13.44 -20.16 19.85
C GLU A 865 12.76 -20.48 21.19
N ASN A 866 11.52 -20.02 21.38
CA ASN A 866 10.73 -20.33 22.57
C ASN A 866 10.41 -21.83 22.67
N TRP A 867 10.09 -22.48 21.55
CA TRP A 867 9.81 -23.92 21.49
C TRP A 867 11.03 -24.76 21.83
N LEU A 868 12.20 -24.46 21.24
CA LEU A 868 13.46 -25.14 21.54
C LEU A 868 13.84 -25.01 23.03
N LYS A 869 13.68 -23.81 23.61
CA LYS A 869 13.91 -23.59 25.06
C LYS A 869 12.98 -24.45 25.91
N ARG A 870 11.68 -24.52 25.58
CA ARG A 870 10.69 -25.33 26.30
C ARG A 870 10.97 -26.83 26.19
N ARG A 871 11.28 -27.35 24.99
CA ARG A 871 11.62 -28.76 24.77
C ARG A 871 12.80 -29.21 25.63
N TRP A 872 13.83 -28.37 25.74
CA TRP A 872 15.01 -28.66 26.56
C TRP A 872 14.77 -28.52 28.07
N ALA A 873 13.82 -27.69 28.49
CA ALA A 873 13.42 -27.65 29.89
C ALA A 873 12.61 -28.90 30.28
N ALA A 874 11.72 -29.32 29.40
CA ALA A 874 10.83 -30.48 29.57
C ALA A 874 11.56 -31.84 29.67
N ARG A 875 12.87 -31.88 29.38
CA ARG A 875 13.71 -33.09 29.55
C ARG A 875 13.71 -33.68 30.96
N ARG A 876 13.24 -32.93 31.97
CA ARG A 876 13.10 -33.38 33.36
C ARG A 876 11.64 -33.60 33.68
N THR A 877 11.31 -34.84 33.99
CA THR A 877 9.97 -35.23 34.46
C THR A 877 10.10 -35.82 35.85
N THR A 878 9.17 -35.49 36.73
CA THR A 878 9.09 -36.03 38.09
C THR A 878 7.72 -36.68 38.29
N SER A 879 7.70 -37.84 38.94
CA SER A 879 6.49 -38.55 39.32
C SER A 879 6.54 -38.84 40.81
N LEU A 880 5.47 -38.50 41.55
CA LEU A 880 5.41 -38.69 42.99
C LEU A 880 3.95 -38.84 43.46
N GLY A 881 3.75 -39.52 44.58
CA GLY A 881 2.46 -39.56 45.28
C GLY A 881 2.36 -38.40 46.27
N ILE A 882 1.23 -37.68 46.29
CA ILE A 882 0.99 -36.58 47.21
C ILE A 882 -0.23 -36.84 48.11
N PRO A 883 -0.22 -36.34 49.36
CA PRO A 883 -1.37 -36.48 50.25
C PRO A 883 -2.57 -35.63 49.80
N TRP A 884 -3.77 -36.05 50.21
CA TRP A 884 -5.03 -35.37 49.89
C TRP A 884 -5.16 -33.93 50.40
N GLN A 885 -4.23 -33.42 51.21
CA GLN A 885 -4.17 -31.98 51.53
C GLN A 885 -3.87 -31.10 50.30
N TYR A 886 -3.35 -31.72 49.23
CA TYR A 886 -3.11 -31.10 47.93
C TYR A 886 -4.24 -31.42 46.92
N ALA A 887 -5.45 -31.77 47.38
CA ALA A 887 -6.59 -32.16 46.54
C ALA A 887 -7.11 -31.07 45.59
N ASP A 888 -6.73 -29.83 45.82
CA ASP A 888 -7.00 -28.67 44.95
C ASP A 888 -5.97 -28.51 43.82
N LEU A 889 -4.89 -29.31 43.78
CA LEU A 889 -4.00 -29.34 42.60
C LEU A 889 -4.72 -29.95 41.39
N THR A 890 -4.55 -29.29 40.26
CA THR A 890 -5.10 -29.65 38.96
C THR A 890 -4.00 -29.79 37.92
N VAL A 891 -4.31 -30.40 36.77
CA VAL A 891 -3.39 -30.41 35.62
C VAL A 891 -3.19 -28.96 35.16
N GLY A 892 -1.95 -28.58 34.89
CA GLY A 892 -1.56 -27.21 34.55
C GLY A 892 -1.09 -26.36 35.73
N ASP A 893 -1.23 -26.85 36.98
CA ASP A 893 -0.70 -26.13 38.15
C ASP A 893 0.82 -26.23 38.25
N ARG A 894 1.43 -25.14 38.75
CA ARG A 894 2.84 -25.11 39.08
C ARG A 894 3.10 -25.67 40.46
N ILE A 895 4.13 -26.49 40.55
CA ILE A 895 4.65 -27.00 41.82
C ILE A 895 6.14 -26.74 41.94
N SER A 896 6.59 -26.62 43.18
CA SER A 896 8.00 -26.70 43.55
C SER A 896 8.17 -27.79 44.60
N LEU A 897 9.30 -28.49 44.58
CA LEU A 897 9.57 -29.61 45.48
C LEU A 897 10.58 -29.20 46.56
N THR A 898 10.30 -29.58 47.81
CA THR A 898 11.21 -29.31 48.93
C THR A 898 12.48 -30.18 48.80
N GLY A 899 13.66 -29.56 48.89
CA GLY A 899 14.95 -30.26 48.83
C GLY A 899 15.65 -30.28 47.46
N ASP A 900 15.05 -29.71 46.41
CA ASP A 900 15.75 -29.50 45.13
C ASP A 900 16.74 -28.32 45.27
N ALA A 901 18.04 -28.58 45.10
CA ALA A 901 19.13 -27.63 45.39
C ALA A 901 19.16 -26.41 44.46
N GLY A 902 18.40 -26.44 43.36
CA GLY A 902 18.04 -25.23 42.61
C GLY A 902 16.53 -25.12 42.65
N ILE A 903 15.99 -23.97 43.04
CA ILE A 903 14.55 -23.68 43.04
C ILE A 903 14.01 -23.91 41.61
N ARG A 904 13.52 -25.12 41.34
CA ARG A 904 13.01 -25.55 40.05
C ARG A 904 11.52 -25.74 40.18
N GLU A 905 10.83 -25.31 39.14
CA GLU A 905 9.39 -25.39 39.06
C GLU A 905 9.00 -26.41 38.01
N PHE A 906 7.94 -27.14 38.32
CA PHE A 906 7.35 -28.14 37.46
C PHE A 906 5.90 -27.75 37.20
N VAL A 907 5.37 -28.12 36.04
CA VAL A 907 3.93 -28.06 35.77
C VAL A 907 3.36 -29.46 35.85
N VAL A 908 2.24 -29.62 36.55
CA VAL A 908 1.52 -30.90 36.63
C VAL A 908 0.93 -31.21 35.26
N THR A 909 1.29 -32.37 34.69
CA THR A 909 0.82 -32.83 33.37
C THR A 909 -0.16 -33.99 33.47
N SER A 910 -0.17 -34.72 34.59
CA SER A 910 -1.10 -35.82 34.83
C SER A 910 -1.41 -35.95 36.32
N LEU A 911 -2.63 -36.39 36.61
CA LEU A 911 -3.15 -36.67 37.95
C LEU A 911 -3.92 -38.00 37.91
N GLU A 912 -3.69 -38.85 38.91
CA GLU A 912 -4.47 -40.07 39.14
C GLU A 912 -4.88 -40.15 40.62
N ASP A 913 -6.20 -40.21 40.86
CA ASP A 913 -6.77 -40.22 42.20
C ASP A 913 -7.00 -41.67 42.68
N GLY A 914 -6.28 -42.04 43.75
CA GLY A 914 -6.39 -43.35 44.42
C GLY A 914 -6.35 -43.23 45.94
N ALA A 915 -5.63 -44.12 46.63
CA ALA A 915 -5.42 -44.01 48.08
C ALA A 915 -4.62 -42.74 48.45
N ALA A 916 -3.69 -42.35 47.58
CA ALA A 916 -3.07 -41.03 47.49
C ALA A 916 -3.26 -40.50 46.06
N ARG A 917 -3.00 -39.21 45.85
CA ARG A 917 -3.03 -38.61 44.51
C ARG A 917 -1.66 -38.79 43.87
N ALA A 918 -1.56 -39.54 42.78
CA ALA A 918 -0.33 -39.66 42.01
C ALA A 918 -0.25 -38.50 41.00
N ILE A 919 0.89 -37.83 40.93
CA ILE A 919 1.11 -36.73 40.01
C ILE A 919 2.33 -37.00 39.13
N GLN A 920 2.24 -36.56 37.88
CA GLN A 920 3.40 -36.40 37.01
C GLN A 920 3.54 -34.92 36.68
N ALA A 921 4.76 -34.41 36.78
CA ALA A 921 5.06 -33.02 36.51
C ALA A 921 6.35 -32.84 35.70
N VAL A 922 6.37 -31.86 34.83
CA VAL A 922 7.47 -31.61 33.88
C VAL A 922 8.11 -30.27 34.20
N ALA A 923 9.45 -30.20 34.19
CA ALA A 923 10.17 -28.97 34.50
C ALA A 923 9.88 -27.89 33.45
N ILE A 924 9.59 -26.68 33.93
CA ILE A 924 9.28 -25.54 33.06
C ILE A 924 10.57 -24.77 32.75
N ALA A 925 10.69 -24.26 31.53
CA ALA A 925 11.75 -23.30 31.22
C ALA A 925 11.52 -22.03 32.05
N PRO A 926 12.56 -21.37 32.59
CA PRO A 926 12.39 -20.00 33.06
C PRO A 926 11.75 -19.19 31.93
N HIS A 927 10.67 -18.46 32.22
CA HIS A 927 10.05 -17.61 31.20
C HIS A 927 11.12 -16.64 30.68
N VAL A 928 11.48 -16.78 29.41
CA VAL A 928 12.43 -15.94 28.68
C VAL A 928 11.85 -15.76 27.29
N ARG A 929 11.05 -14.71 27.13
CA ARG A 929 10.48 -14.29 25.87
C ARG A 929 11.59 -14.06 24.84
N SER A 930 11.50 -14.70 23.68
CA SER A 930 12.29 -14.34 22.50
C SER A 930 11.60 -13.20 21.73
N PRO A 931 12.30 -12.10 21.41
CA PRO A 931 11.72 -10.94 20.72
C PRO A 931 11.54 -11.18 19.21
N ASP A 932 10.39 -10.78 18.65
CA ASP A 932 10.23 -10.64 17.19
C ASP A 932 10.99 -9.39 16.68
N THR A 933 12.19 -9.65 16.16
CA THR A 933 13.09 -8.66 15.55
C THR A 933 13.16 -8.81 14.02
N GLY A 934 12.11 -9.37 13.40
CA GLY A 934 12.04 -9.52 11.94
C GLY A 934 12.18 -8.19 11.20
N VAL A 935 12.17 -8.23 9.87
CA VAL A 935 12.10 -7.04 9.01
C VAL A 935 11.10 -7.28 7.90
N LEU A 936 10.59 -6.21 7.30
CA LEU A 936 9.76 -6.34 6.10
C LEU A 936 10.57 -7.02 4.99
N PRO A 937 9.98 -7.99 4.26
CA PRO A 937 10.68 -8.67 3.19
C PRO A 937 11.11 -7.71 2.08
N ALA A 938 12.02 -8.16 1.21
CA ALA A 938 12.31 -7.42 -0.01
C ALA A 938 11.01 -7.22 -0.81
N GLN A 939 10.91 -6.10 -1.53
CA GLN A 939 9.74 -5.80 -2.34
C GLN A 939 9.50 -6.99 -3.28
N PRO A 940 8.32 -7.63 -3.26
CA PRO A 940 7.95 -8.55 -4.33
C PRO A 940 8.08 -7.80 -5.66
N PRO A 941 8.39 -8.44 -6.80
CA PRO A 941 8.22 -7.79 -8.10
C PRO A 941 6.72 -7.47 -8.29
N GLY A 942 6.28 -6.35 -7.74
CA GLY A 942 4.89 -5.89 -7.72
C GLY A 942 4.62 -4.92 -8.88
N ASN A 943 3.35 -4.81 -9.24
CA ASN A 943 2.87 -4.05 -10.39
C ASN A 943 3.53 -2.69 -10.50
N SER A 944 4.04 -2.38 -11.70
CA SER A 944 4.46 -1.03 -12.00
C SER A 944 3.29 -0.08 -11.73
N ALA A 945 3.53 1.03 -11.04
CA ALA A 945 2.57 2.14 -10.99
C ALA A 945 2.18 2.64 -12.40
N ALA A 946 2.92 2.22 -13.44
CA ALA A 946 2.55 2.38 -14.83
C ALA A 946 1.22 1.67 -15.13
N ASN A 947 0.22 2.48 -15.46
CA ASN A 947 -1.09 2.05 -15.90
C ASN A 947 -1.21 2.27 -17.40
N GLU A 948 -2.08 1.52 -18.05
CA GLU A 948 -2.43 1.79 -19.43
C GLU A 948 -3.03 3.19 -19.53
N GLY A 949 -2.57 3.96 -20.51
CA GLY A 949 -3.04 5.32 -20.76
C GLY A 949 -2.79 5.71 -22.20
N LYS A 950 -2.64 7.01 -22.48
CA LYS A 950 -2.44 7.51 -23.83
C LYS A 950 -1.03 7.19 -24.33
N PRO A 951 -0.87 6.66 -25.55
CA PRO A 951 0.44 6.55 -26.15
C PRO A 951 1.00 7.93 -26.51
N LEU A 952 2.31 8.10 -26.44
CA LEU A 952 2.99 9.12 -27.22
C LEU A 952 2.96 8.67 -28.68
N PHE A 953 2.53 9.54 -29.59
CA PHE A 953 2.57 9.25 -31.01
C PHE A 953 2.95 10.46 -31.86
N HIS A 954 3.50 10.16 -33.04
CA HIS A 954 3.80 11.13 -34.08
C HIS A 954 3.22 10.61 -35.40
N LEU A 955 2.42 11.45 -36.05
CA LEU A 955 2.04 11.30 -37.46
C LEU A 955 3.09 12.02 -38.32
N ILE A 956 3.72 11.29 -39.23
CA ILE A 956 4.92 11.71 -39.93
C ILE A 956 4.67 11.60 -41.43
N ASP A 957 4.62 12.74 -42.13
CA ASP A 957 4.56 12.76 -43.60
C ASP A 957 5.98 12.72 -44.18
N LEU A 958 6.41 11.54 -44.62
CA LEU A 958 7.77 11.31 -45.13
C LEU A 958 7.85 11.51 -46.66
N PRO A 959 9.01 11.93 -47.19
CA PRO A 959 9.32 11.80 -48.61
C PRO A 959 9.32 10.33 -49.05
N ALA A 960 9.33 10.09 -50.35
CA ALA A 960 9.40 8.74 -50.90
C ALA A 960 10.71 8.06 -50.46
N TRP A 961 10.59 6.98 -49.68
CA TRP A 961 11.71 6.13 -49.31
C TRP A 961 12.11 5.22 -50.48
N PRO A 962 13.40 4.90 -50.70
CA PRO A 962 13.81 3.94 -51.72
C PRO A 962 13.06 2.61 -51.58
N GLY A 963 12.42 2.13 -52.66
CA GLY A 963 11.59 0.92 -52.66
C GLY A 963 10.15 1.10 -52.13
N ALA A 964 9.71 2.32 -51.83
CA ALA A 964 8.31 2.59 -51.49
C ALA A 964 7.40 2.50 -52.72
N GLU A 965 6.44 1.57 -52.72
CA GLU A 965 5.51 1.37 -53.85
C GLU A 965 4.41 2.45 -53.93
N GLU A 966 3.93 2.96 -52.78
CA GLU A 966 2.85 3.95 -52.73
C GLU A 966 3.13 5.13 -51.78
N ALA A 967 2.68 6.33 -52.17
CA ALA A 967 2.81 7.56 -51.38
C ALA A 967 2.00 7.55 -50.07
N THR A 968 0.84 6.88 -50.07
CA THR A 968 -0.01 6.63 -48.90
C THR A 968 0.75 5.93 -47.77
N GLY A 969 1.63 5.01 -48.12
CA GLY A 969 2.48 4.27 -47.19
C GLY A 969 3.50 5.14 -46.46
N GLN A 970 3.80 6.34 -46.96
CA GLN A 970 4.77 7.27 -46.36
C GLN A 970 4.17 8.22 -45.34
N PHE A 971 2.84 8.23 -45.18
CA PHE A 971 2.23 8.79 -43.99
C PHE A 971 2.32 7.75 -42.86
N ARG A 972 3.26 7.99 -41.94
CA ARG A 972 3.68 7.03 -40.91
C ARG A 972 3.13 7.39 -39.54
N LEU A 973 3.02 6.36 -38.70
CA LEU A 973 2.72 6.43 -37.28
C LEU A 973 3.89 5.83 -36.49
N ALA A 974 4.58 6.67 -35.73
CA ALA A 974 5.51 6.22 -34.69
C ALA A 974 4.81 6.36 -33.35
N ALA A 975 4.73 5.29 -32.56
CA ALA A 975 4.03 5.30 -31.28
C ALA A 975 4.81 4.56 -30.19
N TYR A 976 4.69 5.07 -28.97
CA TYR A 976 5.31 4.55 -27.76
C TYR A 976 4.33 4.66 -26.59
N ALA A 977 4.31 3.63 -25.74
CA ALA A 977 3.59 3.64 -24.49
C ALA A 977 4.29 2.72 -23.48
N LYS A 978 4.16 3.05 -22.20
CA LYS A 978 4.58 2.19 -21.10
C LYS A 978 3.44 2.09 -20.06
N PRO A 979 2.85 0.89 -19.85
CA PRO A 979 3.14 -0.39 -20.53
C PRO A 979 2.70 -0.39 -22.02
N TRP A 980 3.30 -1.26 -22.83
CA TRP A 980 2.97 -1.40 -24.27
C TRP A 980 1.88 -2.45 -24.49
N ARG A 981 0.75 -2.05 -25.10
CA ARG A 981 -0.35 -2.93 -25.51
C ARG A 981 -0.68 -2.85 -27.01
N GLY A 982 0.17 -2.18 -27.78
CA GLY A 982 -0.14 -1.78 -29.15
C GLY A 982 -0.99 -0.51 -29.22
N VAL A 983 -1.00 0.12 -30.39
CA VAL A 983 -1.72 1.37 -30.64
C VAL A 983 -2.63 1.21 -31.85
N SER A 984 -3.87 1.65 -31.73
CA SER A 984 -4.85 1.66 -32.82
C SER A 984 -5.08 3.09 -33.30
N ALA A 985 -5.11 3.27 -34.62
CA ALA A 985 -5.35 4.55 -35.27
C ALA A 985 -6.63 4.50 -36.09
N TYR A 986 -7.53 5.44 -35.82
CA TYR A 986 -8.79 5.62 -36.53
C TYR A 986 -8.79 6.98 -37.22
N ALA A 987 -9.48 7.10 -38.35
CA ALA A 987 -9.59 8.38 -39.07
C ALA A 987 -11.04 8.66 -39.48
N SER A 988 -11.40 9.94 -39.48
CA SER A 988 -12.67 10.47 -40.00
C SER A 988 -12.49 11.86 -40.63
N PRO A 989 -13.24 12.20 -41.69
CA PRO A 989 -13.34 13.58 -42.19
C PRO A 989 -14.16 14.50 -41.26
N GLN A 990 -14.89 13.95 -40.29
CA GLN A 990 -15.71 14.69 -39.32
C GLN A 990 -15.26 14.40 -37.87
N ALA A 991 -15.93 14.99 -36.88
CA ALA A 991 -15.64 14.76 -35.46
C ALA A 991 -16.18 13.43 -34.93
N ASP A 992 -16.96 12.70 -35.73
CA ASP A 992 -17.54 11.38 -35.45
C ASP A 992 -17.30 10.41 -36.63
N GLY A 993 -17.82 9.19 -36.59
CA GLY A 993 -17.71 8.25 -37.72
C GLY A 993 -16.32 7.66 -37.96
N PHE A 994 -15.48 7.59 -36.92
CA PHE A 994 -14.12 7.06 -36.97
C PHE A 994 -14.05 5.60 -37.47
N VAL A 995 -13.18 5.35 -38.47
CA VAL A 995 -12.93 4.02 -39.04
C VAL A 995 -11.48 3.59 -38.73
N LEU A 996 -11.29 2.34 -38.28
CA LEU A 996 -9.96 1.78 -37.99
C LEU A 996 -9.10 1.77 -39.26
N ARG A 997 -7.92 2.39 -39.19
CA ARG A 997 -6.97 2.53 -40.31
C ARG A 997 -5.72 1.68 -40.12
N ALA A 998 -5.17 1.66 -38.91
CA ALA A 998 -3.94 0.93 -38.63
C ALA A 998 -3.88 0.41 -37.18
N LEU A 999 -3.12 -0.66 -37.00
CA LEU A 999 -2.73 -1.20 -35.70
C LEU A 999 -1.20 -1.29 -35.65
N ALA A 1000 -0.58 -0.49 -34.78
CA ALA A 1000 0.85 -0.56 -34.50
C ALA A 1000 1.10 -1.58 -33.37
N GLY A 1001 1.54 -2.78 -33.74
CA GLY A 1001 1.82 -3.87 -32.78
C GLY A 1001 3.20 -3.79 -32.10
N LYS A 1002 4.16 -3.08 -32.71
CA LYS A 1002 5.53 -2.90 -32.16
C LYS A 1002 5.72 -1.46 -31.68
N ARG A 1003 6.39 -1.29 -30.54
CA ARG A 1003 6.75 0.04 -30.00
C ARG A 1003 7.86 0.67 -30.83
N ALA A 1004 7.70 1.93 -31.20
CA ALA A 1004 8.75 2.71 -31.88
C ALA A 1004 9.82 3.16 -30.88
N ILE A 1005 11.07 3.29 -31.36
CA ILE A 1005 12.14 3.94 -30.60
C ILE A 1005 11.98 5.45 -30.81
N VAL A 1006 11.63 6.13 -29.74
CA VAL A 1006 11.32 7.56 -29.71
C VAL A 1006 12.06 8.21 -28.54
N GLY A 1007 12.32 9.50 -28.67
CA GLY A 1007 13.06 10.27 -27.70
C GLY A 1007 13.00 11.76 -27.98
N GLU A 1008 13.94 12.51 -27.41
CA GLU A 1008 14.09 13.93 -27.64
C GLU A 1008 15.55 14.38 -27.60
N LEU A 1009 15.85 15.50 -28.25
CA LEU A 1009 17.18 16.14 -28.18
C LEU A 1009 17.48 16.66 -26.77
N ILE A 1010 18.66 16.35 -26.25
CA ILE A 1010 19.14 16.86 -24.95
C ILE A 1010 19.77 18.25 -25.12
N SER A 1011 20.39 18.51 -26.27
CA SER A 1011 21.06 19.77 -26.60
C SER A 1011 20.58 20.31 -27.97
N PRO A 1012 20.64 21.64 -28.21
CA PRO A 1012 20.25 22.19 -29.50
C PRO A 1012 21.14 21.66 -30.64
N LEU A 1013 20.51 21.21 -31.74
CA LEU A 1013 21.19 20.77 -32.96
C LEU A 1013 21.26 21.95 -33.96
N PRO A 1014 22.46 22.50 -34.25
CA PRO A 1014 22.62 23.63 -35.17
C PRO A 1014 22.22 23.26 -36.61
N PRO A 1015 21.96 24.27 -37.47
CA PRO A 1015 21.81 24.07 -38.92
C PRO A 1015 22.95 23.25 -39.53
N ALA A 1016 22.63 22.33 -40.44
CA ALA A 1016 23.64 21.57 -41.16
C ALA A 1016 24.43 22.48 -42.13
N ALA A 1017 25.75 22.30 -42.19
CA ALA A 1017 26.63 23.05 -43.09
C ALA A 1017 26.52 22.62 -44.57
N GLY A 1018 25.77 21.56 -44.87
CA GLY A 1018 25.54 21.01 -46.22
C GLY A 1018 24.97 19.59 -46.17
N SER A 1019 24.55 19.04 -47.31
CA SER A 1019 24.05 17.67 -47.45
C SER A 1019 25.02 16.77 -48.25
N GLY A 1020 24.82 15.45 -48.20
CA GLY A 1020 25.56 14.48 -49.02
C GLY A 1020 27.01 14.21 -48.59
N ARG A 1021 27.43 14.65 -47.40
CA ARG A 1021 28.76 14.37 -46.81
C ARG A 1021 28.62 14.05 -45.33
N PHE A 1022 29.53 13.22 -44.80
CA PHE A 1022 29.59 12.96 -43.37
C PHE A 1022 29.97 14.21 -42.59
N ILE A 1023 29.09 14.60 -41.68
CA ILE A 1023 29.25 15.69 -40.74
C ILE A 1023 29.75 15.09 -39.43
N ARG A 1024 31.01 15.36 -39.08
CA ARG A 1024 31.64 14.89 -37.84
C ARG A 1024 31.65 15.94 -36.72
N ALA A 1025 31.40 17.20 -37.06
CA ALA A 1025 31.20 18.27 -36.10
C ALA A 1025 29.72 18.27 -35.65
N HIS A 1026 29.44 18.65 -34.40
CA HIS A 1026 28.07 18.73 -33.84
C HIS A 1026 27.35 17.37 -33.75
N PRO A 1027 27.62 16.58 -32.69
CA PRO A 1027 26.86 15.36 -32.42
C PRO A 1027 25.37 15.63 -32.23
N VAL A 1028 24.56 14.59 -32.43
CA VAL A 1028 23.15 14.57 -32.01
C VAL A 1028 23.10 13.85 -30.66
N ASP A 1029 22.81 14.60 -29.61
CA ASP A 1029 22.62 14.05 -28.26
C ASP A 1029 21.13 13.86 -27.98
N VAL A 1030 20.69 12.63 -27.74
CA VAL A 1030 19.27 12.25 -27.56
C VAL A 1030 19.05 11.49 -26.26
N MET A 1031 17.90 11.74 -25.64
CA MET A 1031 17.34 10.92 -24.57
C MET A 1031 16.26 10.03 -25.17
N LEU A 1032 16.34 8.72 -24.98
CA LEU A 1032 15.32 7.77 -25.45
C LEU A 1032 14.31 7.48 -24.35
N TYR A 1033 13.03 7.29 -24.72
CA TYR A 1033 12.02 6.83 -23.76
C TYR A 1033 11.97 5.29 -23.65
N SER A 1034 12.50 4.59 -24.67
CA SER A 1034 12.80 3.16 -24.62
C SER A 1034 13.66 2.74 -25.80
N GLY A 1035 14.30 1.57 -25.67
CA GLY A 1035 15.12 0.97 -26.72
C GLY A 1035 16.57 1.41 -26.63
N GLU A 1036 17.39 0.84 -27.50
CA GLU A 1036 18.83 1.08 -27.57
C GLU A 1036 19.20 1.45 -29.00
N LEU A 1037 20.32 2.14 -29.17
CA LEU A 1037 20.90 2.46 -30.47
C LEU A 1037 22.21 1.70 -30.63
N SER A 1038 22.61 1.44 -31.88
CA SER A 1038 23.84 0.72 -32.16
C SER A 1038 24.59 1.37 -33.30
N SER A 1039 25.92 1.40 -33.21
CA SER A 1039 26.77 1.75 -34.34
C SER A 1039 26.58 0.75 -35.48
N GLN A 1040 26.63 1.22 -36.72
CA GLN A 1040 26.48 0.39 -37.93
C GLN A 1040 27.63 0.66 -38.92
N PRO A 1041 28.10 -0.37 -39.64
CA PRO A 1041 29.09 -0.18 -40.69
C PRO A 1041 28.48 0.62 -41.85
N MET A 1042 29.35 1.29 -42.61
CA MET A 1042 28.95 2.26 -43.63
C MET A 1042 28.08 1.64 -44.74
N GLU A 1043 28.30 0.38 -45.08
CA GLU A 1043 27.52 -0.35 -46.07
C GLU A 1043 26.07 -0.53 -45.63
N GLN A 1044 25.84 -0.79 -44.34
CA GLN A 1044 24.48 -0.90 -43.79
C GLN A 1044 23.79 0.46 -43.71
N LEU A 1045 24.55 1.51 -43.39
CA LEU A 1045 24.05 2.88 -43.40
C LEU A 1045 23.48 3.24 -44.79
N PHE A 1046 24.24 2.98 -45.87
CA PHE A 1046 23.77 3.27 -47.22
C PHE A 1046 22.58 2.40 -47.67
N ASN A 1047 22.35 1.26 -47.03
CA ASN A 1047 21.14 0.46 -47.19
C ASN A 1047 19.97 0.94 -46.29
N GLY A 1048 20.09 2.09 -45.64
CA GLY A 1048 19.02 2.72 -44.85
C GLY A 1048 19.06 2.42 -43.35
N ALA A 1049 20.08 1.70 -42.85
CA ALA A 1049 20.25 1.51 -41.40
C ALA A 1049 20.52 2.84 -40.68
N ASN A 1050 20.27 2.86 -39.36
CA ASN A 1050 20.46 4.03 -38.50
C ASN A 1050 19.81 5.32 -39.04
N THR A 1051 18.63 5.20 -39.65
CA THR A 1051 17.87 6.35 -40.10
C THR A 1051 17.10 6.96 -38.93
N GLY A 1052 17.48 8.18 -38.55
CA GLY A 1052 16.78 8.99 -37.57
C GLY A 1052 15.91 10.07 -38.21
N LEU A 1053 14.84 10.42 -37.51
CA LEU A 1053 13.96 11.53 -37.83
C LEU A 1053 14.04 12.57 -36.71
N ILE A 1054 14.17 13.84 -37.06
CA ILE A 1054 14.09 14.94 -36.09
C ILE A 1054 13.12 15.99 -36.60
N GLN A 1055 12.18 16.39 -35.74
CA GLN A 1055 11.18 17.39 -36.10
C GLN A 1055 11.80 18.79 -36.18
N THR A 1056 11.29 19.63 -37.07
CA THR A 1056 11.60 21.06 -37.11
C THR A 1056 10.53 21.85 -36.36
N PRO A 1057 10.81 23.10 -35.93
CA PRO A 1057 9.82 23.91 -35.21
C PRO A 1057 8.49 24.14 -35.94
N ASN A 1058 8.45 23.96 -37.28
CA ASN A 1058 7.22 24.07 -38.07
C ASN A 1058 6.50 22.72 -38.30
N GLY A 1059 6.92 21.67 -37.60
CA GLY A 1059 6.26 20.36 -37.62
C GLY A 1059 6.76 19.39 -38.71
N ARG A 1060 7.57 19.84 -39.68
CA ARG A 1060 8.18 18.98 -40.72
C ARG A 1060 9.34 18.17 -40.16
N TRP A 1061 9.69 17.06 -40.80
CA TRP A 1061 10.71 16.13 -40.32
C TRP A 1061 11.97 16.13 -41.19
N GLU A 1062 13.13 16.32 -40.57
CA GLU A 1062 14.43 16.03 -41.17
C GLU A 1062 14.70 14.53 -41.12
N ILE A 1063 15.18 13.96 -42.22
CA ILE A 1063 15.75 12.61 -42.24
C ILE A 1063 17.27 12.74 -42.18
N PHE A 1064 17.88 12.03 -41.23
CA PHE A 1064 19.34 11.93 -41.13
C PHE A 1064 19.76 10.49 -40.80
N GLN A 1065 21.04 10.18 -40.99
CA GLN A 1065 21.62 8.90 -40.61
C GLN A 1065 22.89 9.10 -39.78
N PHE A 1066 23.28 8.09 -38.98
CA PHE A 1066 24.47 8.14 -38.12
C PHE A 1066 25.24 6.81 -38.15
N LEU A 1067 26.58 6.88 -38.18
CA LEU A 1067 27.42 5.66 -38.10
C LEU A 1067 27.60 5.20 -36.66
N ASP A 1068 27.90 6.14 -35.76
CA ASP A 1068 28.30 5.82 -34.40
C ASP A 1068 27.18 6.20 -33.42
N ALA A 1069 26.88 5.30 -32.50
CA ALA A 1069 26.01 5.55 -31.36
C ALA A 1069 26.70 5.07 -30.07
N VAL A 1070 26.81 5.96 -29.09
CA VAL A 1070 27.42 5.66 -27.79
C VAL A 1070 26.47 6.10 -26.69
N GLU A 1071 26.13 5.19 -25.77
CA GLU A 1071 25.42 5.53 -24.55
C GLU A 1071 26.36 6.29 -23.61
N THR A 1072 25.98 7.52 -23.26
CA THR A 1072 26.77 8.42 -22.40
C THR A 1072 26.29 8.45 -20.96
N ALA A 1073 25.03 8.08 -20.72
CA ALA A 1073 24.37 7.84 -19.45
C ALA A 1073 23.11 7.00 -19.71
N GLU A 1074 22.46 6.48 -18.66
CA GLU A 1074 21.19 5.72 -18.79
C GLU A 1074 20.19 6.47 -19.68
N ASP A 1075 19.71 5.80 -20.73
CA ASP A 1075 18.79 6.32 -21.76
C ASP A 1075 19.35 7.47 -22.63
N GLN A 1076 20.59 7.95 -22.41
CA GLN A 1076 21.20 9.09 -23.11
C GLN A 1076 22.27 8.67 -24.11
N TRP A 1077 22.07 9.02 -25.38
CA TRP A 1077 22.91 8.58 -26.49
C TRP A 1077 23.50 9.75 -27.25
N ARG A 1078 24.78 9.61 -27.61
CA ARG A 1078 25.49 10.51 -28.51
C ARG A 1078 25.67 9.85 -29.87
N LEU A 1079 25.17 10.52 -30.91
CA LEU A 1079 25.26 10.06 -32.30
C LEU A 1079 26.25 10.92 -33.08
N THR A 1080 27.20 10.28 -33.77
CA THR A 1080 28.23 10.97 -34.56
C THR A 1080 28.34 10.45 -35.99
N SER A 1081 29.14 11.16 -36.80
CA SER A 1081 29.35 10.85 -38.22
C SER A 1081 28.04 10.84 -39.00
N LEU A 1082 27.40 12.00 -39.05
CA LEU A 1082 26.02 12.19 -39.47
C LEU A 1082 25.89 12.44 -40.98
N LEU A 1083 24.89 11.88 -41.64
CA LEU A 1083 24.40 12.29 -42.96
C LEU A 1083 23.07 13.01 -42.79
N ARG A 1084 23.06 14.33 -42.96
CA ARG A 1084 21.87 15.17 -42.72
C ARG A 1084 21.14 15.56 -44.00
N GLY A 1085 19.86 15.88 -43.88
CA GLY A 1085 19.02 16.33 -45.00
C GLY A 1085 18.76 15.27 -46.08
N GLN A 1086 18.68 14.00 -45.71
CA GLN A 1086 18.50 12.89 -46.65
C GLN A 1086 17.12 12.94 -47.34
N LEU A 1087 17.02 12.35 -48.54
CA LEU A 1087 15.78 12.23 -49.32
C LEU A 1087 15.01 13.55 -49.52
N GLY A 1088 15.72 14.66 -49.71
CA GLY A 1088 15.10 15.95 -50.02
C GLY A 1088 14.72 16.79 -48.79
N THR A 1089 15.26 16.47 -47.61
CA THR A 1089 14.99 17.18 -46.35
C THR A 1089 16.07 18.21 -45.98
N GLU A 1090 16.82 18.72 -46.96
CA GLU A 1090 17.91 19.69 -46.74
C GLU A 1090 17.41 21.03 -46.16
N GLU A 1091 16.20 21.46 -46.53
CA GLU A 1091 15.55 22.63 -45.95
C GLU A 1091 15.24 22.44 -44.46
N GLU A 1092 14.82 21.24 -44.05
CA GLU A 1092 14.65 20.93 -42.63
C GLU A 1092 16.00 20.89 -41.91
N ALA A 1093 17.04 20.38 -42.56
CA ALA A 1093 18.39 20.32 -42.01
C ALA A 1093 19.03 21.70 -41.79
N SER A 1094 18.65 22.72 -42.56
CA SER A 1094 19.16 24.09 -42.42
C SER A 1094 18.50 24.89 -41.30
N VAL A 1095 17.57 24.29 -40.55
CA VAL A 1095 16.90 24.91 -39.40
C VAL A 1095 17.50 24.41 -38.08
N LEU A 1096 17.77 25.35 -37.17
CA LEU A 1096 18.14 25.08 -35.78
C LEU A 1096 17.02 24.29 -35.08
N LYS A 1097 17.38 23.21 -34.38
CA LYS A 1097 16.44 22.42 -33.58
C LYS A 1097 16.80 22.58 -32.09
N PRO A 1098 15.90 23.11 -31.26
CA PRO A 1098 16.16 23.29 -29.83
C PRO A 1098 16.21 21.95 -29.08
N ALA A 1099 16.70 21.96 -27.84
CA ALA A 1099 16.52 20.83 -26.91
C ALA A 1099 15.01 20.55 -26.69
N GLY A 1100 14.66 19.30 -26.39
CA GLY A 1100 13.28 18.82 -26.30
C GLY A 1100 12.62 18.52 -27.66
N THR A 1101 13.34 18.66 -28.78
CA THR A 1101 12.81 18.34 -30.10
C THR A 1101 12.65 16.81 -30.25
N PRO A 1102 11.50 16.31 -30.73
CA PRO A 1102 11.27 14.87 -30.90
C PRO A 1102 12.28 14.19 -31.84
N PHE A 1103 12.75 13.02 -31.42
CA PHE A 1103 13.57 12.09 -32.18
C PHE A 1103 12.80 10.77 -32.37
N VAL A 1104 12.87 10.19 -33.58
CA VAL A 1104 12.32 8.87 -33.88
C VAL A 1104 13.35 8.08 -34.69
N LEU A 1105 13.64 6.84 -34.30
CA LEU A 1105 14.38 5.92 -35.17
C LEU A 1105 13.41 5.28 -36.17
N LEU A 1106 13.66 5.48 -37.46
CA LEU A 1106 12.86 4.88 -38.52
C LEU A 1106 13.21 3.38 -38.65
N GLY A 1107 12.18 2.53 -38.59
CA GLY A 1107 12.30 1.08 -38.71
C GLY A 1107 10.92 0.42 -38.76
N GLU A 1108 10.85 -0.90 -38.62
CA GLU A 1108 9.59 -1.66 -38.74
C GLU A 1108 8.50 -1.25 -37.74
N ALA A 1109 8.88 -0.69 -36.59
CA ALA A 1109 7.94 -0.21 -35.58
C ALA A 1109 7.25 1.12 -35.95
N VAL A 1110 7.75 1.81 -36.98
CA VAL A 1110 7.13 3.01 -37.55
C VAL A 1110 6.19 2.58 -38.68
N ALA A 1111 4.96 2.27 -38.30
CA ALA A 1111 3.95 1.69 -39.20
C ALA A 1111 3.39 2.72 -40.19
N SER A 1112 2.77 2.27 -41.28
CA SER A 1112 1.90 3.16 -42.06
C SER A 1112 0.65 3.51 -41.24
N ALA A 1113 0.23 4.77 -41.28
CA ALA A 1113 -0.96 5.23 -40.57
C ALA A 1113 -2.27 4.77 -41.25
N GLY A 1114 -2.22 4.22 -42.47
CA GLY A 1114 -3.40 3.72 -43.19
C GLY A 1114 -4.20 4.81 -43.92
N LEU A 1115 -3.51 5.84 -44.43
CA LEU A 1115 -4.06 6.88 -45.30
C LEU A 1115 -4.51 6.28 -46.64
N GLN A 1116 -5.68 6.65 -47.16
CA GLN A 1116 -6.13 6.23 -48.49
C GLN A 1116 -5.65 7.18 -49.59
N ALA A 1117 -5.56 6.68 -50.83
CA ALA A 1117 -5.06 7.47 -51.96
C ALA A 1117 -5.90 8.73 -52.24
N SER A 1118 -7.23 8.67 -52.07
CA SER A 1118 -8.13 9.82 -52.23
C SER A 1118 -8.07 10.82 -51.08
N GLU A 1119 -7.40 10.46 -49.97
CA GLU A 1119 -7.29 11.28 -48.77
C GLU A 1119 -5.96 12.07 -48.73
N ILE A 1120 -5.05 11.84 -49.68
CA ILE A 1120 -3.78 12.55 -49.77
C ILE A 1120 -4.03 14.06 -49.84
N GLY A 1121 -3.40 14.81 -48.94
CA GLY A 1121 -3.53 16.27 -48.86
C GLY A 1121 -4.82 16.79 -48.20
N LEU A 1122 -5.73 15.92 -47.77
CA LEU A 1122 -6.90 16.32 -46.98
C LEU A 1122 -6.56 16.36 -45.49
N ALA A 1123 -7.10 17.36 -44.79
CA ALA A 1123 -7.09 17.39 -43.33
C ALA A 1123 -8.12 16.38 -42.79
N LEU A 1124 -7.66 15.43 -41.98
CA LEU A 1124 -8.50 14.41 -41.35
C LEU A 1124 -8.35 14.46 -39.83
N ASN A 1125 -9.41 14.08 -39.13
CA ASN A 1125 -9.37 13.83 -37.69
C ASN A 1125 -8.87 12.41 -37.44
N TRP A 1126 -7.75 12.29 -36.74
CA TRP A 1126 -7.12 11.03 -36.35
C TRP A 1126 -7.34 10.79 -34.87
N ARG A 1127 -8.07 9.72 -34.52
CA ARG A 1127 -8.23 9.27 -33.14
C ARG A 1127 -7.31 8.09 -32.88
N ILE A 1128 -6.29 8.28 -32.04
CA ILE A 1128 -5.19 7.34 -31.83
C ILE A 1128 -5.07 7.03 -30.34
N GLY A 1129 -4.96 5.74 -30.00
CA GLY A 1129 -4.95 5.33 -28.60
C GLY A 1129 -4.61 3.86 -28.40
N THR A 1130 -4.57 3.46 -27.13
CA THR A 1130 -4.20 2.10 -26.70
C THR A 1130 -5.15 1.06 -27.29
N ALA A 1131 -4.59 0.04 -27.95
CA ALA A 1131 -5.38 -0.99 -28.61
C ALA A 1131 -6.22 -1.79 -27.59
N GLY A 1132 -7.45 -2.15 -27.98
CA GLY A 1132 -8.36 -2.93 -27.14
C GLY A 1132 -9.09 -2.15 -26.04
N ARG A 1133 -8.78 -0.87 -25.85
CA ARG A 1133 -9.48 0.03 -24.91
C ARG A 1133 -10.66 0.74 -25.56
N ASP A 1134 -11.56 1.23 -24.72
CA ASP A 1134 -12.70 2.04 -25.14
C ASP A 1134 -12.27 3.43 -25.63
N PHE A 1135 -13.13 4.09 -26.41
CA PHE A 1135 -12.85 5.37 -27.05
C PHE A 1135 -12.82 6.57 -26.09
N SER A 1136 -12.67 6.37 -24.77
CA SER A 1136 -12.54 7.48 -23.82
C SER A 1136 -11.26 8.28 -24.00
N ASP A 1137 -11.31 9.53 -23.54
CA ASP A 1137 -10.15 10.41 -23.46
C ASP A 1137 -9.14 9.98 -22.38
N ALA A 1138 -9.34 8.82 -21.73
CA ALA A 1138 -8.33 8.21 -20.88
C ALA A 1138 -7.27 7.45 -21.71
N TYR A 1139 -7.66 6.88 -22.85
CA TYR A 1139 -6.83 6.00 -23.67
C TYR A 1139 -6.57 6.53 -25.08
N PHE A 1140 -7.39 7.46 -25.57
CA PHE A 1140 -7.30 8.02 -26.91
C PHE A 1140 -7.10 9.54 -26.90
N ASP A 1141 -6.36 10.03 -27.89
CA ASP A 1141 -6.30 11.44 -28.29
C ASP A 1141 -6.85 11.60 -29.70
N THR A 1142 -7.35 12.79 -30.02
CA THR A 1142 -7.76 13.17 -31.38
C THR A 1142 -6.93 14.34 -31.86
N VAL A 1143 -6.33 14.21 -33.03
CA VAL A 1143 -5.52 15.25 -33.68
C VAL A 1143 -5.96 15.44 -35.12
N GLU A 1144 -5.91 16.67 -35.62
CA GLU A 1144 -6.07 16.93 -37.06
C GLU A 1144 -4.71 16.80 -37.75
N ALA A 1145 -4.64 16.03 -38.84
CA ALA A 1145 -3.41 15.89 -39.62
C ALA A 1145 -3.68 15.68 -41.11
N THR A 1146 -2.76 16.21 -41.92
CA THR A 1146 -2.71 16.06 -43.38
C THR A 1146 -1.45 15.27 -43.76
N GLY A 1147 -1.55 14.35 -44.71
CA GLY A 1147 -0.44 13.47 -45.07
C GLY A 1147 -0.41 13.04 -46.53
N GLY A 1148 0.68 12.38 -46.93
CA GLY A 1148 0.89 11.77 -48.24
C GLY A 1148 1.40 12.73 -49.32
N LEU A 1149 1.40 14.04 -49.08
CA LEU A 1149 1.87 15.03 -50.05
C LEU A 1149 3.39 15.02 -50.18
N ARG A 1150 4.11 14.81 -49.07
CA ARG A 1150 5.57 14.86 -49.05
C ARG A 1150 6.20 13.82 -49.98
N ALA A 1151 5.64 12.62 -50.06
CA ALA A 1151 6.12 11.55 -50.93
C ALA A 1151 5.87 11.81 -52.42
N LEU A 1152 4.95 12.71 -52.76
CA LEU A 1152 4.65 13.13 -54.14
C LEU A 1152 5.42 14.39 -54.55
N GLN A 1153 6.02 15.11 -53.60
CA GLN A 1153 6.68 16.38 -53.88
C GLN A 1153 8.02 16.15 -54.59
N ALA A 1154 8.20 16.78 -55.75
CA ALA A 1154 9.45 16.71 -56.50
C ALA A 1154 10.63 17.31 -55.71
N LEU A 1155 11.80 16.67 -55.82
CA LEU A 1155 13.04 17.11 -55.18
C LEU A 1155 13.56 18.41 -55.81
N SER A 1156 14.31 19.20 -55.03
CA SER A 1156 14.93 20.41 -55.54
C SER A 1156 16.02 20.08 -56.56
N PRO A 1157 16.10 20.80 -57.70
CA PRO A 1157 17.28 20.74 -58.56
C PRO A 1157 18.55 21.15 -57.81
N VAL A 1158 19.68 20.56 -58.18
CA VAL A 1158 20.99 20.79 -57.53
C VAL A 1158 22.02 21.31 -58.52
N HIS A 1159 23.17 21.77 -58.02
CA HIS A 1159 24.25 22.33 -58.83
C HIS A 1159 23.79 23.47 -59.75
N LEU A 1160 22.91 24.34 -59.25
CA LEU A 1160 22.54 25.56 -59.95
C LEU A 1160 23.81 26.36 -60.23
N ALA A 1161 24.01 26.70 -61.49
CA ALA A 1161 25.12 27.53 -61.94
C ALA A 1161 24.57 28.59 -62.89
N ALA A 1162 25.08 29.81 -62.76
CA ALA A 1162 24.79 30.91 -63.65
C ALA A 1162 26.10 31.44 -64.23
N ARG A 1163 26.18 31.56 -65.56
CA ARG A 1163 27.35 32.11 -66.25
C ARG A 1163 26.93 33.12 -67.30
N ARG A 1164 27.53 34.30 -67.27
CA ARG A 1164 27.34 35.30 -68.31
C ARG A 1164 27.99 34.86 -69.62
N LEU A 1165 27.28 35.01 -70.73
CA LEU A 1165 27.74 34.71 -72.08
C LEU A 1165 28.35 35.95 -72.73
N ALA A 1166 29.13 35.75 -73.81
CA ALA A 1166 29.81 36.84 -74.52
C ALA A 1166 28.84 37.86 -75.16
N ASN A 1167 27.58 37.46 -75.41
CA ASN A 1167 26.52 38.32 -75.93
C ASN A 1167 25.76 39.10 -74.84
N GLY A 1168 26.14 38.99 -73.57
CA GLY A 1168 25.52 39.70 -72.45
C GLY A 1168 24.45 38.93 -71.68
N ASP A 1169 23.91 37.86 -72.27
CA ASP A 1169 22.90 36.98 -71.65
C ASP A 1169 23.48 36.18 -70.47
N LEU A 1170 22.61 35.73 -69.58
CA LEU A 1170 22.99 34.84 -68.48
C LEU A 1170 22.45 33.43 -68.75
N ALA A 1171 23.36 32.47 -68.92
CA ALA A 1171 23.01 31.06 -69.01
C ALA A 1171 22.95 30.45 -67.61
N ALA A 1172 21.77 30.00 -67.19
CA ALA A 1172 21.55 29.22 -65.99
C ALA A 1172 21.41 27.73 -66.34
N SER A 1173 22.00 26.86 -65.53
CA SER A 1173 21.92 25.40 -65.65
C SER A 1173 21.81 24.74 -64.28
N TRP A 1174 21.20 23.56 -64.21
CA TRP A 1174 21.08 22.76 -63.00
C TRP A 1174 21.09 21.26 -63.34
N ILE A 1175 21.14 20.42 -62.31
CA ILE A 1175 21.05 18.96 -62.43
C ILE A 1175 19.73 18.49 -61.83
N ARG A 1176 19.01 17.65 -62.60
CA ARG A 1176 17.75 17.01 -62.19
C ARG A 1176 17.99 16.07 -61.02
N ARG A 1177 17.07 16.08 -60.05
CA ARG A 1177 16.94 15.02 -59.04
C ARG A 1177 15.63 14.29 -59.28
N SER A 1178 15.60 13.00 -58.98
CA SER A 1178 14.40 12.17 -59.02
C SER A 1178 14.22 11.46 -57.69
N ARG A 1179 12.96 11.24 -57.29
CA ARG A 1179 12.58 10.53 -56.06
C ARG A 1179 12.28 9.05 -56.28
N ILE A 1180 12.23 8.60 -57.53
CA ILE A 1180 11.88 7.22 -57.92
C ILE A 1180 13.09 6.60 -58.61
N ASP A 1181 13.62 5.52 -58.05
CA ASP A 1181 14.70 4.68 -58.59
C ASP A 1181 15.95 5.42 -59.10
N ALA A 1182 16.28 6.55 -58.46
CA ALA A 1182 17.35 7.45 -58.89
C ALA A 1182 18.77 7.03 -58.47
N ASP A 1183 18.89 5.99 -57.63
CA ASP A 1183 20.17 5.50 -57.10
C ASP A 1183 20.81 4.38 -57.95
N SER A 1184 20.16 3.96 -59.04
CA SER A 1184 20.68 2.95 -59.96
C SER A 1184 21.71 3.52 -60.94
N TRP A 1185 22.90 2.91 -60.98
CA TRP A 1185 24.00 3.29 -61.89
C TRP A 1185 23.99 2.53 -63.22
N LEU A 1186 22.96 1.71 -63.47
CA LEU A 1186 22.88 0.86 -64.67
C LEU A 1186 22.36 1.62 -65.90
N GLY A 1187 21.60 2.69 -65.71
CA GLY A 1187 21.02 3.50 -66.78
C GLY A 1187 21.94 4.62 -67.27
N SER A 1188 21.61 5.21 -68.43
CA SER A 1188 22.31 6.40 -68.97
C SER A 1188 21.88 7.72 -68.32
N ASP A 1189 20.72 7.74 -67.64
CA ASP A 1189 20.21 8.84 -66.83
C ASP A 1189 19.25 8.27 -65.77
N ILE A 1190 18.95 9.05 -64.73
CA ILE A 1190 18.02 8.64 -63.67
C ILE A 1190 16.56 8.62 -64.18
N PRO A 1191 15.69 7.70 -63.73
CA PRO A 1191 14.28 7.68 -64.12
C PRO A 1191 13.58 9.01 -63.83
N LEU A 1192 12.64 9.40 -64.70
CA LEU A 1192 11.79 10.57 -64.49
C LEU A 1192 10.66 10.21 -63.53
N GLY A 1193 10.70 10.75 -62.30
CA GLY A 1193 9.69 10.47 -61.27
C GLY A 1193 8.38 11.24 -61.42
N GLU A 1194 8.31 12.17 -62.38
CA GLU A 1194 7.14 13.02 -62.66
C GLU A 1194 6.66 12.79 -64.11
N GLU A 1195 5.43 13.21 -64.43
CA GLU A 1195 4.81 12.91 -65.74
C GLU A 1195 5.56 13.54 -66.94
N GLN A 1196 6.25 14.66 -66.70
CA GLN A 1196 7.08 15.36 -67.68
C GLN A 1196 8.24 16.09 -66.98
N GLU A 1197 9.34 16.29 -67.70
CA GLU A 1197 10.43 17.14 -67.23
C GLU A 1197 10.07 18.60 -67.47
N LEU A 1198 9.57 19.26 -66.42
CA LEU A 1198 9.16 20.67 -66.43
C LEU A 1198 9.73 21.37 -65.21
N TYR A 1199 10.38 22.51 -65.43
CA TYR A 1199 10.93 23.35 -64.38
C TYR A 1199 10.28 24.72 -64.36
N ARG A 1200 10.01 25.23 -63.17
CA ARG A 1200 9.67 26.63 -62.93
C ARG A 1200 10.91 27.34 -62.41
N VAL A 1201 11.30 28.40 -63.12
CA VAL A 1201 12.41 29.28 -62.75
C VAL A 1201 11.83 30.61 -62.31
N GLU A 1202 12.27 31.07 -61.14
CA GLU A 1202 11.87 32.32 -60.54
C GLU A 1202 13.08 33.21 -60.27
N VAL A 1203 12.92 34.50 -60.55
CA VAL A 1203 13.92 35.53 -60.27
C VAL A 1203 13.40 36.39 -59.13
N TRP A 1204 14.14 36.42 -58.03
CA TRP A 1204 13.79 37.15 -56.82
C TRP A 1204 14.79 38.26 -56.52
N ARG A 1205 14.30 39.39 -55.99
CA ARG A 1205 15.14 40.43 -55.38
C ARG A 1205 14.60 40.75 -53.99
N GLY A 1206 15.31 40.32 -52.96
CA GLY A 1206 14.78 40.31 -51.60
C GLY A 1206 13.52 39.43 -51.55
N SER A 1207 12.40 39.97 -51.06
CA SER A 1207 11.10 39.29 -51.03
C SER A 1207 10.23 39.53 -52.27
N SER A 1208 10.70 40.25 -53.28
CA SER A 1208 9.95 40.55 -54.50
C SER A 1208 10.24 39.54 -55.61
N LEU A 1209 9.21 38.82 -56.05
CA LEU A 1209 9.24 37.98 -57.25
C LEU A 1209 9.16 38.88 -58.49
N LEU A 1210 10.19 38.84 -59.33
CA LEU A 1210 10.30 39.70 -60.51
C LEU A 1210 9.92 38.98 -61.80
N ARG A 1211 10.25 37.69 -61.90
CA ARG A 1211 9.92 36.87 -63.08
C ARG A 1211 9.64 35.43 -62.68
N THR A 1212 8.71 34.81 -63.40
CA THR A 1212 8.46 33.37 -63.38
C THR A 1212 8.42 32.87 -64.82
N VAL A 1213 9.14 31.79 -65.13
CA VAL A 1213 9.17 31.15 -66.44
C VAL A 1213 9.18 29.64 -66.30
N GLU A 1214 8.57 28.93 -67.25
CA GLU A 1214 8.60 27.47 -67.30
C GLU A 1214 9.49 26.99 -68.46
N VAL A 1215 10.36 26.01 -68.19
CA VAL A 1215 11.29 25.44 -69.17
C VAL A 1215 11.27 23.91 -69.10
N ARG A 1216 11.52 23.25 -70.24
CA ARG A 1216 11.46 21.77 -70.39
C ARG A 1216 12.82 21.09 -70.41
N GLU A 1217 13.88 21.85 -70.25
CA GLU A 1217 15.26 21.37 -70.18
C GLU A 1217 15.89 21.92 -68.90
N PRO A 1218 16.91 21.27 -68.32
CA PRO A 1218 17.56 21.71 -67.09
C PRO A 1218 18.51 22.92 -67.30
N ARG A 1219 18.08 23.86 -68.14
CA ARG A 1219 18.78 25.10 -68.49
C ARG A 1219 17.79 26.19 -68.87
N TRP A 1220 18.17 27.43 -68.60
CA TRP A 1220 17.43 28.61 -69.02
C TRP A 1220 18.39 29.75 -69.37
N THR A 1221 18.09 30.47 -70.44
CA THR A 1221 18.83 31.68 -70.82
C THR A 1221 18.02 32.90 -70.43
N TYR A 1222 18.57 33.71 -69.52
CA TYR A 1222 18.00 34.98 -69.12
C TYR A 1222 18.61 36.09 -69.98
N ALA A 1223 17.84 36.51 -70.99
CA ALA A 1223 18.28 37.51 -71.96
C ALA A 1223 18.65 38.83 -71.29
N GLU A 1224 19.70 39.50 -71.77
CA GLU A 1224 20.18 40.75 -71.14
C GLU A 1224 19.10 41.85 -71.08
N ALA A 1225 18.28 41.97 -72.13
CA ALA A 1225 17.19 42.94 -72.18
C ALA A 1225 16.11 42.67 -71.11
N ASP A 1226 15.70 41.42 -70.95
CA ASP A 1226 14.75 40.99 -69.92
C ASP A 1226 15.31 41.23 -68.51
N ARG A 1227 16.60 40.94 -68.33
CA ARG A 1227 17.29 41.12 -67.04
C ARG A 1227 17.41 42.59 -66.64
N ILE A 1228 17.68 43.48 -67.59
CA ILE A 1228 17.69 44.93 -67.35
C ILE A 1228 16.29 45.42 -67.01
N ALA A 1229 15.25 44.94 -67.71
CA ALA A 1229 13.87 45.32 -67.44
C ALA A 1229 13.41 44.93 -66.03
N ASP A 1230 13.74 43.73 -65.58
CA ASP A 1230 13.33 43.23 -64.27
C ASP A 1230 14.15 43.81 -63.12
N LEU A 1231 15.48 43.94 -63.29
CA LEU A 1231 16.40 44.32 -62.20
C LEU A 1231 16.71 45.83 -62.16
N GLY A 1232 16.41 46.58 -63.23
CA GLY A 1232 16.77 48.00 -63.37
C GLY A 1232 18.24 48.26 -63.70
N GLY A 1233 19.01 47.21 -64.08
CA GLY A 1233 20.42 47.31 -64.45
C GLY A 1233 21.10 45.94 -64.63
N SER A 1234 22.20 45.89 -65.38
CA SER A 1234 22.88 44.63 -65.79
C SER A 1234 23.88 44.05 -64.78
N ALA A 1235 24.06 44.66 -63.60
CA ALA A 1235 25.02 44.22 -62.57
C ALA A 1235 24.38 44.08 -61.17
N GLN A 1236 23.04 44.04 -61.10
CA GLN A 1236 22.33 43.89 -59.83
C GLN A 1236 22.31 42.43 -59.37
N ALA A 1237 22.59 42.19 -58.09
CA ALA A 1237 22.47 40.87 -57.50
C ALA A 1237 20.99 40.46 -57.39
N PHE A 1238 20.72 39.19 -57.63
CA PHE A 1238 19.38 38.60 -57.53
C PHE A 1238 19.49 37.13 -57.12
N GLU A 1239 18.39 36.55 -56.66
CA GLU A 1239 18.31 35.12 -56.37
C GLU A 1239 17.58 34.40 -57.50
N LEU A 1240 18.18 33.33 -58.00
CA LEU A 1240 17.56 32.41 -58.93
C LEU A 1240 17.03 31.21 -58.14
N ALA A 1241 15.72 31.00 -58.18
CA ALA A 1241 15.06 29.85 -57.55
C ALA A 1241 14.48 28.94 -58.64
N VAL A 1242 14.84 27.66 -58.63
CA VAL A 1242 14.41 26.69 -59.64
C VAL A 1242 13.76 25.50 -58.96
N THR A 1243 12.60 25.06 -59.46
CA THR A 1243 11.92 23.87 -58.97
C THR A 1243 11.38 23.03 -60.12
N MET A 1244 11.25 21.72 -59.91
CA MET A 1244 10.54 20.84 -60.82
C MET A 1244 9.03 20.89 -60.54
N VAL A 1245 8.21 20.89 -61.59
CA VAL A 1245 6.75 21.00 -61.48
C VAL A 1245 6.11 19.63 -61.73
N SER A 1246 5.38 19.14 -60.74
CA SER A 1246 4.56 17.93 -60.83
C SER A 1246 3.15 18.27 -61.25
N ALA A 1247 2.51 17.42 -62.06
CA ALA A 1247 1.08 17.58 -62.37
C ALA A 1247 0.19 17.29 -61.14
N ARG A 1248 0.70 16.54 -60.15
CA ARG A 1248 -0.06 16.11 -58.96
C ARG A 1248 0.01 17.13 -57.82
N THR A 1249 1.18 17.68 -57.56
CA THR A 1249 1.41 18.59 -56.43
C THR A 1249 1.78 20.01 -56.82
N GLY A 1250 1.96 20.29 -58.12
CA GLY A 1250 2.47 21.58 -58.60
C GLY A 1250 3.98 21.73 -58.36
N PRO A 1251 4.48 22.96 -58.14
CA PRO A 1251 5.89 23.23 -57.87
C PRO A 1251 6.42 22.43 -56.67
N GLY A 1252 7.52 21.72 -56.87
CA GLY A 1252 8.21 20.97 -55.83
C GLY A 1252 9.06 21.86 -54.93
N ARG A 1253 10.21 21.34 -54.49
CA ARG A 1253 11.18 22.14 -53.74
C ARG A 1253 12.05 22.99 -54.64
N TYR A 1254 12.44 24.16 -54.15
CA TYR A 1254 13.30 25.09 -54.89
C TYR A 1254 14.77 24.86 -54.54
N GLY A 1255 15.61 24.68 -55.56
CA GLY A 1255 17.04 24.96 -55.48
C GLY A 1255 17.25 26.45 -55.66
N ARG A 1256 18.13 27.07 -54.87
CA ARG A 1256 18.38 28.52 -54.90
C ARG A 1256 19.86 28.82 -55.08
N ILE A 1257 20.18 29.86 -55.84
CA ILE A 1257 21.53 30.44 -55.93
C ILE A 1257 21.43 31.97 -55.96
N GLU A 1258 22.27 32.63 -55.17
CA GLU A 1258 22.49 34.07 -55.30
C GLU A 1258 23.42 34.34 -56.49
N VAL A 1259 22.94 35.08 -57.48
CA VAL A 1259 23.70 35.43 -58.68
C VAL A 1259 24.26 36.82 -58.50
N ARG A 1260 25.59 36.91 -58.42
CA ARG A 1260 26.36 38.16 -58.47
C ARG A 1260 27.14 38.17 -59.79
N LEU A 1261 26.92 39.20 -60.59
CA LEU A 1261 27.31 39.27 -62.01
C LEU A 1261 28.65 39.95 -62.25
#